data_AF-A0A0B4GL60-F1
#
_entry.id   AF-A0A0B4GL60-F1
#
_cell.length_a   1.000
_cell.length_b   1.000
_cell.length_c   1.000
_cell.angle_alpha   90.00
_cell.angle_beta   90.00
_cell.angle_gamma   90.00
#
_symmetry.space_group_name_H-M   'P 1'
#
loop_
_entity.id
_entity.type
_entity.pdbx_description
1 polymer ?
#
loop_
_entity_poly.entity_id
_entity_poly.type
_entity_poly.pdbx_seq_one_letter_code
_entity_poly.pdbx_strand_id
1 'polypeptide(L)'
;MPLLDMIGVDACRRSFCIAFAFLSGEQEEDYAWALERLRSLYEVCNAKLPSLVLSDRCVACLNAIDDVFPAAQSLLCLWHANRAVLAHCLPIFTLQEQLAAGIAADASRLAGRKSAKWAEFYNFWHSIMQSPTEAEFNKRVAAFDEKYLPLHAEEVAYIKKTWLQPYKEKLVKAWVDQHMHFGNAVTSRVEGIHALLKSYLKTSKFDLFDVWRTIKHAVENQLSEIRSTQARQQTRKPTEHLGGSLFSAVHGWISHEAMRKVDEQRRLLEKTDPPVSMVCSGTFTKSHGLPCVHKIKQTLERNQALSIDDFHQQWHLKRNEGRHQLILEPIRVESRIQKASAMAKSSTQREPSMFEHVEGRSAPTCSRCHAVGHTRSSRICPLRQQEIILESSIPQLAEPRDVSLALAGWSAGAENGLACQLEETVCDTSCTGTKEVDQRFDHEVNEELNEDLGYVVSQRMDQKTDEGVLIHGTNETTHDRVEDMIVVQLTPRTLDSDLQTSPKSHDTNSSNREADAMTQRAPSDATIEEETLLPHYAPESIYRRYVLARQAWYDSQPRGSLKTNQAYRRAMGLPLRYQKDLYIWCRDYKQMGQHCVSSGGKRREWTKEEMMAYIDWDTAEDRRVEAEVKWRIDRDPKEASRRGTRQVWHQAEEDAQAQARLFSPL
;
A
#
# COMPACT_ATOMS: atom_id res chain seq x y z
N MET A 1 -4.04 21.66 4.55
CA MET A 1 -4.93 20.99 3.59
C MET A 1 -5.11 19.56 4.05
N PRO A 2 -6.34 19.02 4.05
CA PRO A 2 -6.57 17.58 4.06
C PRO A 2 -5.87 16.91 2.87
N LEU A 3 -5.54 15.63 3.02
CA LEU A 3 -5.10 14.76 1.93
C LEU A 3 -6.14 13.63 1.81
N LEU A 4 -6.72 13.52 0.63
CA LEU A 4 -7.62 12.44 0.24
C LEU A 4 -6.81 11.35 -0.46
N ASP A 5 -6.72 10.18 0.15
CA ASP A 5 -6.05 9.01 -0.40
C ASP A 5 -7.09 8.10 -1.10
N MET A 6 -6.87 7.79 -2.39
CA MET A 6 -7.78 6.98 -3.22
C MET A 6 -7.03 5.74 -3.70
N ILE A 7 -7.47 4.55 -3.27
CA ILE A 7 -6.70 3.30 -3.42
C ILE A 7 -7.51 2.19 -4.08
N GLY A 8 -6.81 1.32 -4.81
CA GLY A 8 -7.32 0.08 -5.37
C GLY A 8 -6.82 -1.15 -4.62
N VAL A 9 -7.34 -2.31 -5.00
CA VAL A 9 -6.89 -3.62 -4.50
C VAL A 9 -6.63 -4.55 -5.68
N ASP A 10 -5.46 -5.20 -5.72
CA ASP A 10 -5.07 -6.08 -6.82
C ASP A 10 -5.57 -7.53 -6.63
N ALA A 11 -5.39 -8.38 -7.65
CA ALA A 11 -5.70 -9.81 -7.62
C ALA A 11 -5.05 -10.56 -6.44
N CYS A 12 -3.89 -10.10 -5.95
CA CYS A 12 -3.17 -10.65 -4.81
C CYS A 12 -3.60 -10.06 -3.46
N ARG A 13 -4.67 -9.24 -3.42
CA ARG A 13 -5.13 -8.43 -2.28
C ARG A 13 -4.07 -7.47 -1.72
N ARG A 14 -3.06 -7.06 -2.51
CA ARG A 14 -2.25 -5.87 -2.22
C ARG A 14 -3.14 -4.63 -2.37
N SER A 15 -3.02 -3.69 -1.45
CA SER A 15 -3.54 -2.33 -1.67
C SER A 15 -2.55 -1.56 -2.55
N PHE A 16 -3.03 -0.66 -3.41
CA PHE A 16 -2.18 0.23 -4.20
C PHE A 16 -2.83 1.60 -4.38
N CYS A 17 -2.02 2.65 -4.49
CA CYS A 17 -2.54 4.02 -4.66
C CYS A 17 -2.95 4.25 -6.12
N ILE A 18 -4.17 4.75 -6.34
CA ILE A 18 -4.65 5.18 -7.67
C ILE A 18 -4.40 6.68 -7.83
N ALA A 19 -4.85 7.47 -6.86
CA ALA A 19 -4.80 8.92 -6.89
C ALA A 19 -4.70 9.54 -5.49
N PHE A 20 -4.32 10.82 -5.48
CA PHE A 20 -4.17 11.64 -4.28
C PHE A 20 -4.72 13.04 -4.58
N ALA A 21 -5.46 13.64 -3.65
CA ALA A 21 -5.93 15.01 -3.78
C ALA A 21 -5.70 15.81 -2.50
N PHE A 22 -5.04 16.97 -2.61
CA PHE A 22 -5.02 17.97 -1.55
C PHE A 22 -6.27 18.84 -1.67
N LEU A 23 -7.15 18.74 -0.67
CA LEU A 23 -8.43 19.46 -0.69
C LEU A 23 -8.29 20.87 -0.10
N SER A 24 -9.13 21.79 -0.57
CA SER A 24 -9.25 23.14 -0.01
C SER A 24 -9.97 23.10 1.34
N GLY A 25 -11.09 22.37 1.39
CA GLY A 25 -11.86 22.03 2.58
C GLY A 25 -12.18 20.54 2.65
N GLU A 26 -13.34 20.23 3.21
CA GLU A 26 -13.91 18.87 3.26
C GLU A 26 -15.41 18.93 2.90
N GLN A 27 -15.75 19.78 1.93
CA GLN A 27 -17.12 19.99 1.44
C GLN A 27 -17.43 19.14 0.21
N GLU A 28 -18.71 19.08 -0.18
CA GLU A 28 -19.19 18.28 -1.30
C GLU A 28 -18.50 18.64 -2.62
N GLU A 29 -18.29 19.95 -2.86
CA GLU A 29 -17.54 20.49 -4.00
C GLU A 29 -16.07 20.05 -4.01
N ASP A 30 -15.40 19.97 -2.85
CA ASP A 30 -14.00 19.49 -2.76
C ASP A 30 -13.91 18.01 -3.19
N TYR A 31 -14.88 17.18 -2.77
CA TYR A 31 -14.93 15.76 -3.14
C TYR A 31 -15.33 15.55 -4.60
N ALA A 32 -16.35 16.26 -5.09
CA ALA A 32 -16.81 16.16 -6.46
C ALA A 32 -15.67 16.47 -7.43
N TRP A 33 -14.92 17.55 -7.20
CA TRP A 33 -13.74 17.88 -8.00
C TRP A 33 -12.67 16.77 -7.97
N ALA A 34 -12.34 16.23 -6.79
CA ALA A 34 -11.32 15.19 -6.66
C ALA A 34 -11.73 13.87 -7.35
N LEU A 35 -13.01 13.49 -7.20
CA LEU A 35 -13.60 12.29 -7.82
C LEU A 35 -13.77 12.46 -9.33
N GLU A 36 -14.07 13.66 -9.84
CA GLU A 36 -14.01 13.96 -11.28
C GLU A 36 -12.58 13.79 -11.82
N ARG A 37 -11.56 14.30 -11.13
CA ARG A 37 -10.16 14.14 -11.57
C ARG A 37 -9.78 12.66 -11.61
N LEU A 38 -10.19 11.88 -10.60
CA LEU A 38 -10.05 10.43 -10.57
C LEU A 38 -10.75 9.76 -11.76
N ARG A 39 -11.99 10.15 -12.07
CA ARG A 39 -12.73 9.65 -13.24
C ARG A 39 -12.02 9.97 -14.56
N SER A 40 -11.51 11.19 -14.73
CA SER A 40 -10.71 11.55 -15.90
C SER A 40 -9.43 10.72 -16.02
N LEU A 41 -8.81 10.28 -14.92
CA LEU A 41 -7.68 9.33 -14.97
C LEU A 41 -8.10 7.96 -15.51
N TYR A 42 -9.26 7.42 -15.12
CA TYR A 42 -9.79 6.18 -15.72
C TYR A 42 -10.06 6.34 -17.22
N GLU A 43 -10.68 7.45 -17.62
CA GLU A 43 -11.01 7.75 -19.02
C GLU A 43 -9.73 7.90 -19.87
N VAL A 44 -8.69 8.62 -19.38
CA VAL A 44 -7.38 8.75 -20.05
C VAL A 44 -6.61 7.43 -20.13
N CYS A 45 -6.68 6.60 -19.09
CA CYS A 45 -6.08 5.26 -19.09
C CYS A 45 -6.89 4.21 -19.88
N ASN A 46 -8.06 4.58 -20.44
CA ASN A 46 -9.02 3.66 -21.07
C ASN A 46 -9.48 2.51 -20.14
N ALA A 47 -9.35 2.71 -18.84
CA ALA A 47 -9.66 1.74 -17.81
C ALA A 47 -11.18 1.72 -17.50
N LYS A 48 -11.64 0.65 -16.84
CA LYS A 48 -13.04 0.51 -16.43
C LYS A 48 -13.29 1.40 -15.22
N LEU A 49 -14.42 2.12 -15.20
CA LEU A 49 -14.90 2.79 -13.99
C LEU A 49 -15.24 1.75 -12.91
N PRO A 50 -15.07 2.07 -11.61
CA PRO A 50 -15.34 1.12 -10.53
C PRO A 50 -16.81 0.67 -10.52
N SER A 51 -17.04 -0.59 -10.15
CA SER A 51 -18.37 -1.12 -9.84
C SER A 51 -18.78 -0.85 -8.39
N LEU A 52 -17.83 -0.46 -7.53
CA LEU A 52 -18.03 -0.27 -6.10
C LEU A 52 -17.07 0.78 -5.52
N VAL A 53 -17.55 1.64 -4.64
CA VAL A 53 -16.73 2.58 -3.86
C VAL A 53 -16.99 2.36 -2.38
N LEU A 54 -15.93 2.17 -1.60
CA LEU A 54 -16.01 1.95 -0.14
C LEU A 54 -15.43 3.17 0.59
N SER A 55 -16.26 3.86 1.36
CA SER A 55 -15.86 5.09 2.09
C SER A 55 -16.15 5.04 3.59
N ASP A 56 -15.63 6.04 4.30
CA ASP A 56 -16.12 6.36 5.65
C ASP A 56 -17.44 7.16 5.58
N ARG A 57 -18.12 7.33 6.73
CA ARG A 57 -19.41 8.04 6.82
C ARG A 57 -19.26 9.57 6.79
N CYS A 58 -18.64 10.09 5.74
CA CYS A 58 -18.64 11.52 5.41
C CYS A 58 -19.75 11.78 4.37
N VAL A 59 -20.78 12.57 4.75
CA VAL A 59 -21.97 12.79 3.90
C VAL A 59 -21.61 13.51 2.60
N ALA A 60 -20.78 14.55 2.67
CA ALA A 60 -20.28 15.27 1.50
C ALA A 60 -19.50 14.37 0.53
N CYS A 61 -18.77 13.38 1.03
CA CYS A 61 -18.07 12.40 0.19
C CYS A 61 -19.05 11.38 -0.42
N LEU A 62 -20.05 10.91 0.35
CA LEU A 62 -21.10 10.02 -0.16
C LEU A 62 -21.91 10.65 -1.30
N ASN A 63 -22.33 11.90 -1.14
CA ASN A 63 -23.08 12.63 -2.16
C ASN A 63 -22.25 12.77 -3.44
N ALA A 64 -20.98 13.21 -3.33
CA ALA A 64 -20.07 13.33 -4.46
C ALA A 64 -19.72 11.98 -5.13
N ILE A 65 -19.70 10.86 -4.39
CA ILE A 65 -19.57 9.51 -4.96
C ILE A 65 -20.82 9.15 -5.77
N ASP A 66 -22.00 9.33 -5.18
CA ASP A 66 -23.27 8.94 -5.77
C ASP A 66 -23.58 9.82 -7.03
N ASP A 67 -23.07 11.06 -7.10
CA ASP A 67 -23.15 11.96 -8.28
C ASP A 67 -22.08 11.68 -9.37
N VAL A 68 -20.81 11.48 -9.03
CA VAL A 68 -19.71 11.32 -10.02
C VAL A 68 -19.64 9.89 -10.57
N PHE A 69 -19.98 8.91 -9.74
CA PHE A 69 -19.96 7.47 -10.05
C PHE A 69 -21.34 6.80 -9.80
N PRO A 70 -22.46 7.28 -10.40
CA PRO A 70 -23.82 6.81 -10.13
C PRO A 70 -24.10 5.34 -10.52
N ALA A 71 -23.16 4.70 -11.23
CA ALA A 71 -23.21 3.27 -11.57
C ALA A 71 -22.42 2.38 -10.59
N ALA A 72 -21.65 2.96 -9.66
CA ALA A 72 -20.89 2.25 -8.65
C ALA A 72 -21.70 2.09 -7.36
N GLN A 73 -21.66 0.91 -6.74
CA GLN A 73 -22.28 0.76 -5.43
C GLN A 73 -21.44 1.49 -4.38
N SER A 74 -22.01 2.52 -3.77
CA SER A 74 -21.43 3.20 -2.61
C SER A 74 -21.68 2.38 -1.33
N LEU A 75 -20.61 1.99 -0.63
CA LEU A 75 -20.60 1.22 0.62
C LEU A 75 -19.86 1.98 1.74
N LEU A 76 -20.18 1.65 2.99
CA LEU A 76 -19.56 2.24 4.17
C LEU A 76 -18.62 1.29 4.92
N CYS A 77 -17.57 1.86 5.53
CA CYS A 77 -16.65 1.16 6.41
C CYS A 77 -17.35 0.63 7.67
N LEU A 78 -17.49 -0.69 7.75
CA LEU A 78 -18.06 -1.38 8.91
C LEU A 78 -17.22 -1.17 10.18
N TRP A 79 -15.90 -0.99 10.07
CA TRP A 79 -15.03 -0.71 11.22
C TRP A 79 -15.29 0.68 11.82
N HIS A 80 -15.56 1.69 11.00
CA HIS A 80 -15.94 3.02 11.50
C HIS A 80 -17.35 3.04 12.09
N ALA A 81 -18.31 2.31 11.50
CA ALA A 81 -19.62 2.11 12.13
C ALA A 81 -19.49 1.43 13.50
N ASN A 82 -18.71 0.35 13.59
CA ASN A 82 -18.42 -0.38 14.83
C ASN A 82 -17.74 0.51 15.88
N ARG A 83 -16.70 1.28 15.51
CA ARG A 83 -16.01 2.20 16.42
C ARG A 83 -16.91 3.34 16.91
N ALA A 84 -17.80 3.85 16.07
CA ALA A 84 -18.75 4.89 16.47
C ALA A 84 -19.80 4.37 17.46
N VAL A 85 -20.36 3.17 17.22
CA VAL A 85 -21.26 2.49 18.18
C VAL A 85 -20.53 2.17 19.49
N LEU A 86 -19.28 1.72 19.44
CA LEU A 86 -18.45 1.50 20.63
C LEU A 86 -18.25 2.82 21.41
N ALA A 87 -17.81 3.89 20.75
CA ALA A 87 -17.53 5.17 21.39
C ALA A 87 -18.77 5.84 21.99
N HIS A 88 -19.94 5.71 21.34
CA HIS A 88 -21.19 6.28 21.83
C HIS A 88 -21.80 5.48 23.00
N CYS A 89 -21.82 4.14 22.91
CA CYS A 89 -22.61 3.33 23.83
C CYS A 89 -21.81 2.76 25.02
N LEU A 90 -20.52 2.41 24.85
CA LEU A 90 -19.70 1.84 25.94
C LEU A 90 -19.65 2.71 27.21
N PRO A 91 -19.53 4.05 27.14
CA PRO A 91 -19.50 4.89 28.34
C PRO A 91 -20.76 4.75 29.22
N ILE A 92 -21.93 4.58 28.59
CA ILE A 92 -23.23 4.51 29.28
C ILE A 92 -23.35 3.17 30.03
N PHE A 93 -23.01 2.06 29.38
CA PHE A 93 -22.94 0.74 30.05
C PHE A 93 -21.93 0.73 31.20
N THR A 94 -20.78 1.39 31.02
CA THR A 94 -19.74 1.51 32.06
C THR A 94 -20.25 2.29 33.27
N LEU A 95 -20.92 3.43 33.04
CA LEU A 95 -21.52 4.24 34.11
C LEU A 95 -22.64 3.50 34.84
N GLN A 96 -23.52 2.80 34.12
CA GLN A 96 -24.58 1.99 34.72
C GLN A 96 -24.03 0.88 35.64
N GLU A 97 -22.95 0.20 35.24
CA GLU A 97 -22.31 -0.82 36.10
C GLU A 97 -21.58 -0.21 37.30
N GLN A 98 -20.93 0.96 37.16
CA GLN A 98 -20.34 1.69 38.29
C GLN A 98 -21.39 2.13 39.31
N LEU A 99 -22.53 2.68 38.85
CA LEU A 99 -23.64 3.07 39.72
C LEU A 99 -24.27 1.84 40.42
N ALA A 100 -24.40 0.72 39.72
CA ALA A 100 -24.95 -0.52 40.29
C ALA A 100 -23.98 -1.23 41.28
N ALA A 101 -22.67 -1.09 41.10
CA ALA A 101 -21.66 -1.63 42.01
C ALA A 101 -21.48 -0.79 43.29
N GLY A 102 -21.95 0.46 43.28
CA GLY A 102 -21.76 1.43 44.36
C GLY A 102 -20.40 2.12 44.30
N ILE A 103 -20.37 3.38 44.75
CA ILE A 103 -19.24 4.32 44.60
C ILE A 103 -17.95 3.84 45.33
N ALA A 104 -18.05 2.84 46.20
CA ALA A 104 -16.91 2.23 46.90
C ALA A 104 -16.12 1.20 46.06
N ALA A 105 -16.57 0.86 44.85
CA ALA A 105 -15.82 0.02 43.93
C ALA A 105 -14.64 0.79 43.33
N ASP A 106 -13.42 0.42 43.73
CA ASP A 106 -12.16 0.94 43.17
C ASP A 106 -12.18 0.88 41.63
N ALA A 107 -12.14 2.05 40.98
CA ALA A 107 -12.17 2.18 39.53
C ALA A 107 -11.02 1.43 38.84
N SER A 108 -9.88 1.26 39.52
CA SER A 108 -8.74 0.46 39.07
C SER A 108 -9.09 -1.02 38.93
N ARG A 109 -10.03 -1.55 39.74
CA ARG A 109 -10.51 -2.94 39.66
C ARG A 109 -11.61 -3.16 38.61
N LEU A 110 -12.24 -2.09 38.11
CA LEU A 110 -13.13 -2.16 36.94
C LEU A 110 -12.37 -1.95 35.63
N ALA A 111 -11.30 -1.15 35.65
CA ALA A 111 -10.42 -0.94 34.50
C ALA A 111 -9.90 -2.28 33.94
N GLY A 112 -10.13 -2.52 32.65
CA GLY A 112 -9.75 -3.75 31.95
C GLY A 112 -10.82 -4.86 31.93
N ARG A 113 -11.79 -4.88 32.85
CA ARG A 113 -12.87 -5.87 32.84
C ARG A 113 -13.98 -5.44 31.87
N LYS A 114 -14.01 -6.01 30.67
CA LYS A 114 -15.08 -5.77 29.69
C LYS A 114 -16.44 -6.17 30.30
N SER A 115 -17.34 -5.20 30.45
CA SER A 115 -18.72 -5.40 30.93
C SER A 115 -19.40 -6.54 30.16
N ALA A 116 -20.04 -7.46 30.88
CA ALA A 116 -20.77 -8.57 30.27
C ALA A 116 -22.02 -8.08 29.53
N LYS A 117 -22.71 -7.06 30.07
CA LYS A 117 -23.86 -6.43 29.42
C LYS A 117 -23.46 -5.70 28.13
N TRP A 118 -22.35 -4.96 28.17
CA TRP A 118 -21.77 -4.32 26.99
C TRP A 118 -21.39 -5.34 25.92
N ALA A 119 -20.66 -6.39 26.31
CA ALA A 119 -20.23 -7.43 25.39
C ALA A 119 -21.42 -8.10 24.70
N GLU A 120 -22.50 -8.35 25.43
CA GLU A 120 -23.75 -8.89 24.87
C GLU A 120 -24.42 -7.91 23.89
N PHE A 121 -24.62 -6.66 24.28
CA PHE A 121 -25.23 -5.61 23.45
C PHE A 121 -24.44 -5.37 22.14
N TYR A 122 -23.12 -5.27 22.24
CA TYR A 122 -22.23 -5.04 21.11
C TYR A 122 -22.14 -6.27 20.17
N ASN A 123 -22.17 -7.48 20.74
CA ASN A 123 -22.34 -8.71 19.95
C ASN A 123 -23.71 -8.77 19.26
N PHE A 124 -24.77 -8.24 19.87
CA PHE A 124 -26.09 -8.12 19.24
C PHE A 124 -26.05 -7.15 18.04
N TRP A 125 -25.40 -5.99 18.19
CA TRP A 125 -25.13 -5.07 17.07
C TRP A 125 -24.35 -5.77 15.93
N HIS A 126 -23.28 -6.51 16.23
CA HIS A 126 -22.55 -7.29 15.23
C HIS A 126 -23.42 -8.39 14.58
N SER A 127 -24.33 -9.00 15.33
CA SER A 127 -25.30 -9.96 14.80
C SER A 127 -26.27 -9.30 13.80
N ILE A 128 -26.73 -8.07 14.05
CA ILE A 128 -27.53 -7.30 13.10
C ILE A 128 -26.72 -7.02 11.82
N MET A 129 -25.46 -6.61 11.91
CA MET A 129 -24.58 -6.39 10.74
C MET A 129 -24.35 -7.67 9.92
N GLN A 130 -24.20 -8.83 10.58
CA GLN A 130 -24.01 -10.14 9.96
C GLN A 130 -25.33 -10.85 9.60
N SER A 131 -26.42 -10.11 9.39
CA SER A 131 -27.70 -10.66 8.92
C SER A 131 -27.60 -11.11 7.46
N PRO A 132 -27.79 -12.40 7.11
CA PRO A 132 -27.61 -12.90 5.75
C PRO A 132 -28.78 -12.59 4.80
N THR A 133 -29.95 -12.23 5.34
CA THR A 133 -31.17 -11.88 4.59
C THR A 133 -31.92 -10.76 5.29
N GLU A 134 -32.75 -10.01 4.55
CA GLU A 134 -33.59 -8.95 5.13
C GLU A 134 -34.58 -9.49 6.18
N ALA A 135 -35.11 -10.71 5.99
CA ALA A 135 -36.00 -11.34 6.96
C ALA A 135 -35.30 -11.61 8.31
N GLU A 136 -34.06 -12.12 8.28
CA GLU A 136 -33.26 -12.34 9.49
C GLU A 136 -32.76 -11.02 10.11
N PHE A 137 -32.49 -9.99 9.29
CA PHE A 137 -32.22 -8.63 9.77
C PHE A 137 -33.41 -8.06 10.53
N ASN A 138 -34.61 -8.05 9.93
CA ASN A 138 -35.82 -7.50 10.55
C ASN A 138 -36.15 -8.23 11.86
N LYS A 139 -35.99 -9.56 11.89
CA LYS A 139 -36.10 -10.38 13.11
C LYS A 139 -35.07 -10.00 14.18
N ARG A 140 -33.80 -9.79 13.82
CA ARG A 140 -32.74 -9.37 14.77
C ARG A 140 -32.97 -7.95 15.29
N VAL A 141 -33.43 -7.02 14.45
CA VAL A 141 -33.78 -5.66 14.87
C VAL A 141 -34.98 -5.67 15.83
N ALA A 142 -36.01 -6.48 15.55
CA ALA A 142 -37.16 -6.62 16.45
C ALA A 142 -36.77 -7.22 17.83
N ALA A 143 -35.93 -8.26 17.84
CA ALA A 143 -35.44 -8.85 19.10
C ALA A 143 -34.47 -7.92 19.86
N PHE A 144 -33.73 -7.06 19.15
CA PHE A 144 -32.89 -6.02 19.74
C PHE A 144 -33.73 -4.89 20.36
N ASP A 145 -34.79 -4.47 19.67
CA ASP A 145 -35.79 -3.52 20.18
C ASP A 145 -36.45 -4.05 21.47
N GLU A 146 -37.02 -5.26 21.42
CA GLU A 146 -37.69 -5.91 22.56
C GLU A 146 -36.78 -5.99 23.80
N LYS A 147 -35.50 -6.35 23.58
CA LYS A 147 -34.54 -6.55 24.67
C LYS A 147 -33.99 -5.26 25.27
N TYR A 148 -33.69 -4.26 24.46
CA TYR A 148 -32.89 -3.10 24.90
C TYR A 148 -33.67 -1.79 24.97
N LEU A 149 -34.80 -1.61 24.29
CA LEU A 149 -35.63 -0.39 24.46
C LEU A 149 -36.04 -0.08 25.91
N PRO A 150 -36.32 -1.07 26.80
CA PRO A 150 -36.75 -0.77 28.17
C PRO A 150 -35.69 -0.12 29.07
N LEU A 151 -34.39 -0.24 28.75
CA LEU A 151 -33.27 0.20 29.60
C LEU A 151 -32.18 1.01 28.87
N HIS A 152 -32.16 0.96 27.53
CA HIS A 152 -31.14 1.55 26.66
C HIS A 152 -31.78 2.28 25.47
N ALA A 153 -32.86 3.03 25.74
CA ALA A 153 -33.68 3.66 24.70
C ALA A 153 -32.89 4.65 23.83
N GLU A 154 -31.90 5.35 24.40
CA GLU A 154 -31.07 6.32 23.68
C GLU A 154 -30.04 5.63 22.77
N GLU A 155 -29.42 4.54 23.24
CA GLU A 155 -28.46 3.74 22.47
C GLU A 155 -29.14 3.01 21.31
N VAL A 156 -30.34 2.46 21.54
CA VAL A 156 -31.18 1.88 20.50
C VAL A 156 -31.63 2.96 19.50
N ALA A 157 -32.03 4.14 19.97
CA ALA A 157 -32.38 5.26 19.09
C ALA A 157 -31.19 5.76 18.26
N TYR A 158 -29.99 5.84 18.83
CA TYR A 158 -28.75 6.17 18.14
C TYR A 158 -28.44 5.15 17.03
N ILE A 159 -28.39 3.85 17.37
CA ILE A 159 -28.15 2.77 16.41
C ILE A 159 -29.16 2.82 15.26
N LYS A 160 -30.45 3.00 15.56
CA LYS A 160 -31.50 3.01 14.55
C LYS A 160 -31.46 4.26 13.67
N LYS A 161 -31.38 5.46 14.25
CA LYS A 161 -31.43 6.73 13.51
C LYS A 161 -30.13 7.07 12.78
N THR A 162 -28.97 6.77 13.38
CA THR A 162 -27.66 7.14 12.82
C THR A 162 -27.12 6.10 11.84
N TRP A 163 -27.49 4.82 11.99
CA TRP A 163 -26.89 3.73 11.21
C TRP A 163 -27.93 2.87 10.44
N LEU A 164 -28.93 2.29 11.11
CA LEU A 164 -29.81 1.32 10.45
C LEU A 164 -30.80 1.95 9.46
N GLN A 165 -31.45 3.06 9.82
CA GLN A 165 -32.42 3.75 8.96
C GLN A 165 -31.77 4.34 7.69
N PRO A 166 -30.68 5.14 7.78
CA PRO A 166 -30.05 5.72 6.59
C PRO A 166 -29.09 4.77 5.85
N TYR A 167 -28.46 3.79 6.50
CA TYR A 167 -27.31 3.07 5.93
C TYR A 167 -27.36 1.54 6.02
N LYS A 168 -28.50 0.90 6.33
CA LYS A 168 -28.59 -0.60 6.31
C LYS A 168 -28.06 -1.19 5.00
N GLU A 169 -28.32 -0.54 3.87
CA GLU A 169 -27.99 -1.05 2.53
C GLU A 169 -26.51 -0.89 2.19
N LYS A 170 -25.85 0.13 2.77
CA LYS A 170 -24.41 0.40 2.64
C LYS A 170 -23.55 -0.34 3.69
N LEU A 171 -24.14 -1.10 4.63
CA LEU A 171 -23.43 -1.73 5.77
C LEU A 171 -23.80 -3.19 6.09
N VAL A 172 -25.07 -3.58 5.94
CA VAL A 172 -25.56 -4.88 6.43
C VAL A 172 -25.43 -5.94 5.34
N LYS A 173 -24.90 -7.10 5.73
CA LYS A 173 -24.52 -8.20 4.83
C LYS A 173 -25.62 -8.63 3.83
N ALA A 174 -26.88 -8.63 4.25
CA ALA A 174 -28.03 -8.97 3.40
C ALA A 174 -28.12 -8.14 2.10
N TRP A 175 -27.73 -6.88 2.15
CA TRP A 175 -27.64 -5.98 0.99
C TRP A 175 -26.23 -5.93 0.42
N VAL A 176 -25.20 -5.77 1.27
CA VAL A 176 -23.79 -5.65 0.86
C VAL A 176 -23.34 -6.84 0.00
N ASP A 177 -23.66 -8.08 0.38
CA ASP A 177 -23.24 -9.27 -0.37
C ASP A 177 -24.03 -9.47 -1.70
N GLN A 178 -24.96 -8.58 -2.07
CA GLN A 178 -25.53 -8.57 -3.43
C GLN A 178 -24.58 -7.95 -4.46
N HIS A 179 -23.57 -7.18 -4.01
CA HIS A 179 -22.60 -6.45 -4.85
C HIS A 179 -21.21 -7.05 -4.72
N MET A 180 -20.37 -6.91 -5.75
CA MET A 180 -19.08 -7.62 -5.82
C MET A 180 -17.95 -6.86 -5.11
N HIS A 181 -17.95 -6.88 -3.78
CA HIS A 181 -16.99 -6.17 -2.93
C HIS A 181 -15.67 -6.94 -2.65
N PHE A 182 -15.52 -8.16 -3.19
CA PHE A 182 -14.33 -9.02 -3.08
C PHE A 182 -13.91 -9.34 -1.63
N GLY A 183 -14.84 -9.27 -0.68
CA GLY A 183 -14.56 -9.45 0.75
C GLY A 183 -13.89 -8.23 1.41
N ASN A 184 -14.01 -7.03 0.83
CA ASN A 184 -13.65 -5.77 1.46
C ASN A 184 -14.90 -5.11 2.06
N ALA A 185 -14.83 -4.69 3.32
CA ALA A 185 -15.90 -4.00 4.05
C ALA A 185 -15.37 -2.97 5.06
N VAL A 186 -14.06 -2.69 5.03
CA VAL A 186 -13.35 -1.78 5.94
C VAL A 186 -12.31 -0.96 5.18
N THR A 187 -12.14 0.30 5.58
CA THR A 187 -11.23 1.28 4.95
C THR A 187 -9.80 1.22 5.48
N SER A 188 -9.47 0.39 6.48
CA SER A 188 -8.12 0.27 7.09
C SER A 188 -6.95 0.01 6.12
N ARG A 189 -7.25 -0.45 4.90
CA ARG A 189 -6.29 -0.49 3.77
C ARG A 189 -5.73 0.91 3.41
N VAL A 190 -6.56 1.95 3.52
CA VAL A 190 -6.19 3.35 3.34
C VAL A 190 -5.34 3.81 4.52
N GLU A 191 -5.73 3.50 5.76
CA GLU A 191 -4.93 3.82 6.96
C GLU A 191 -3.50 3.26 6.87
N GLY A 192 -3.35 2.03 6.37
CA GLY A 192 -2.04 1.42 6.08
C GLY A 192 -1.25 2.12 4.98
N ILE A 193 -1.91 2.53 3.87
CA ILE A 193 -1.27 3.32 2.80
C ILE A 193 -0.91 4.74 3.28
N HIS A 194 -1.73 5.34 4.13
CA HIS A 194 -1.52 6.65 4.71
C HIS A 194 -0.37 6.63 5.73
N ALA A 195 -0.25 5.57 6.53
CA ALA A 195 0.90 5.32 7.39
C ALA A 195 2.19 5.07 6.58
N LEU A 196 2.10 4.33 5.48
CA LEU A 196 3.20 4.16 4.53
C LEU A 196 3.62 5.51 3.94
N LEU A 197 2.70 6.32 3.43
CA LEU A 197 3.03 7.64 2.87
C LEU A 197 3.64 8.58 3.92
N LYS A 198 3.14 8.56 5.16
CA LYS A 198 3.76 9.27 6.30
C LYS A 198 5.20 8.84 6.56
N SER A 199 5.55 7.56 6.42
CA SER A 199 6.93 7.08 6.63
C SER A 199 7.89 7.47 5.49
N TYR A 200 7.37 7.73 4.28
CA TYR A 200 8.12 8.37 3.20
C TYR A 200 8.28 9.89 3.43
N LEU A 201 7.20 10.59 3.81
CA LEU A 201 7.19 12.05 4.00
C LEU A 201 8.00 12.51 5.22
N LYS A 202 7.90 11.84 6.37
CA LYS A 202 8.65 12.09 7.63
C LYS A 202 8.50 13.48 8.29
N THR A 203 8.02 14.49 7.57
CA THR A 203 7.86 15.87 8.03
C THR A 203 6.62 16.50 7.41
N SER A 204 5.97 17.40 8.16
CA SER A 204 4.87 18.24 7.69
C SER A 204 5.32 19.55 7.04
N LYS A 205 6.63 19.75 6.86
CA LYS A 205 7.25 21.00 6.38
C LYS A 205 7.63 21.02 4.89
N PHE A 206 7.40 19.93 4.15
CA PHE A 206 7.67 19.92 2.70
C PHE A 206 6.71 20.83 1.93
N ASP A 207 7.20 21.43 0.85
CA ASP A 207 6.36 22.01 -0.18
C ASP A 207 5.68 20.92 -1.04
N LEU A 208 4.79 21.35 -1.93
CA LEU A 208 3.95 20.43 -2.68
C LEU A 208 4.68 19.72 -3.84
N PHE A 209 5.83 20.22 -4.28
CA PHE A 209 6.71 19.54 -5.23
C PHE A 209 7.51 18.43 -4.56
N ASP A 210 8.07 18.67 -3.36
CA ASP A 210 8.75 17.64 -2.56
C ASP A 210 7.79 16.58 -2.04
N VAL A 211 6.55 16.96 -1.67
CA VAL A 211 5.47 16.00 -1.40
C VAL A 211 5.16 15.16 -2.64
N TRP A 212 4.96 15.78 -3.82
CA TRP A 212 4.66 15.05 -5.06
C TRP A 212 5.78 14.09 -5.47
N ARG A 213 7.05 14.53 -5.39
CA ARG A 213 8.23 13.67 -5.62
C ARG A 213 8.24 12.45 -4.70
N THR A 214 7.88 12.66 -3.44
CA THR A 214 7.88 11.61 -2.40
C THR A 214 6.72 10.64 -2.60
N ILE A 215 5.52 11.13 -2.93
CA ILE A 215 4.36 10.32 -3.36
C ILE A 215 4.74 9.48 -4.59
N LYS A 216 5.32 10.09 -5.62
CA LYS A 216 5.73 9.40 -6.85
C LYS A 216 6.66 8.23 -6.54
N HIS A 217 7.69 8.43 -5.71
CA HIS A 217 8.61 7.36 -5.33
C HIS A 217 7.92 6.22 -4.57
N ALA A 218 6.93 6.53 -3.71
CA ALA A 218 6.14 5.51 -3.03
C ALA A 218 5.29 4.68 -4.01
N VAL A 219 4.67 5.33 -5.01
CA VAL A 219 3.90 4.66 -6.07
C VAL A 219 4.79 3.80 -6.98
N GLU A 220 5.96 4.30 -7.38
CA GLU A 220 6.93 3.54 -8.19
C GLU A 220 7.42 2.28 -7.45
N ASN A 221 7.65 2.39 -6.13
CA ASN A 221 7.98 1.24 -5.28
C ASN A 221 6.81 0.23 -5.16
N GLN A 222 5.59 0.70 -4.89
CA GLN A 222 4.40 -0.18 -4.84
C GLN A 222 4.20 -0.94 -6.16
N LEU A 223 4.32 -0.26 -7.30
CA LEU A 223 4.19 -0.86 -8.63
C LEU A 223 5.24 -1.96 -8.86
N SER A 224 6.47 -1.75 -8.38
CA SER A 224 7.54 -2.76 -8.41
C SER A 224 7.20 -3.98 -7.55
N GLU A 225 6.73 -3.77 -6.31
CA GLU A 225 6.30 -4.85 -5.42
C GLU A 225 5.12 -5.66 -5.96
N ILE A 226 4.14 -5.01 -6.58
CA ILE A 226 2.96 -5.66 -7.17
C ILE A 226 3.39 -6.52 -8.36
N ARG A 227 4.18 -5.98 -9.29
CA ARG A 227 4.73 -6.72 -10.43
C ARG A 227 5.56 -7.93 -9.99
N SER A 228 6.42 -7.76 -8.98
CA SER A 228 7.19 -8.84 -8.37
C SER A 228 6.29 -9.91 -7.72
N THR A 229 5.23 -9.47 -7.01
CA THR A 229 4.26 -10.37 -6.37
C THR A 229 3.50 -11.20 -7.40
N GLN A 230 3.00 -10.58 -8.47
CA GLN A 230 2.25 -11.27 -9.53
C GLN A 230 3.15 -12.24 -10.31
N ALA A 231 4.36 -11.84 -10.71
CA ALA A 231 5.32 -12.73 -11.38
C ALA A 231 5.70 -13.95 -10.52
N ARG A 232 5.83 -13.75 -9.19
CA ARG A 232 6.06 -14.85 -8.23
C ARG A 232 4.88 -15.83 -8.20
N GLN A 233 3.64 -15.34 -8.21
CA GLN A 233 2.44 -16.19 -8.20
C GLN A 233 2.18 -16.91 -9.53
N GLN A 234 2.52 -16.29 -10.66
CA GLN A 234 2.47 -16.91 -11.99
C GLN A 234 3.43 -18.11 -12.12
N THR A 235 4.55 -18.08 -11.39
CA THR A 235 5.63 -19.06 -11.51
C THR A 235 5.56 -20.17 -10.46
N ARG A 236 5.21 -19.85 -9.20
CA ARG A 236 5.28 -20.79 -8.08
C ARG A 236 3.92 -21.39 -7.74
N LYS A 237 3.90 -22.68 -7.40
CA LYS A 237 2.77 -23.30 -6.70
C LYS A 237 2.66 -22.69 -5.29
N PRO A 238 1.45 -22.47 -4.75
CA PRO A 238 1.25 -22.17 -3.34
C PRO A 238 1.96 -23.20 -2.46
N THR A 239 2.56 -22.75 -1.35
CA THR A 239 3.25 -23.65 -0.40
C THR A 239 2.26 -24.51 0.41
N GLU A 240 1.04 -24.02 0.56
CA GLU A 240 -0.09 -24.77 1.13
C GLU A 240 -0.58 -25.86 0.16
N HIS A 241 -0.96 -27.02 0.69
CA HIS A 241 -1.61 -28.09 -0.07
C HIS A 241 -3.08 -27.74 -0.43
N LEU A 242 -3.28 -26.71 -1.26
CA LEU A 242 -4.58 -26.40 -1.85
C LEU A 242 -5.06 -27.59 -2.72
N GLY A 243 -6.35 -27.90 -2.68
CA GLY A 243 -6.93 -29.19 -3.05
C GLY A 243 -6.58 -29.81 -4.43
N GLY A 244 -5.40 -30.43 -4.53
CA GLY A 244 -5.04 -31.43 -5.54
C GLY A 244 -5.31 -31.02 -7.00
N SER A 245 -6.10 -31.84 -7.70
CA SER A 245 -6.44 -31.65 -9.11
C SER A 245 -7.39 -30.47 -9.37
N LEU A 246 -8.14 -30.00 -8.37
CA LEU A 246 -9.18 -28.97 -8.52
C LEU A 246 -8.64 -27.67 -9.14
N PHE A 247 -7.41 -27.30 -8.77
CA PHE A 247 -6.75 -26.06 -9.22
C PHE A 247 -5.78 -26.26 -10.40
N SER A 248 -5.69 -27.48 -10.96
CA SER A 248 -4.66 -27.85 -11.94
C SER A 248 -4.67 -27.00 -13.21
N ALA A 249 -5.85 -26.62 -13.72
CA ALA A 249 -5.99 -25.80 -14.93
C ALA A 249 -5.82 -24.28 -14.70
N VAL A 250 -6.01 -23.80 -13.46
CA VAL A 250 -5.93 -22.37 -13.11
C VAL A 250 -4.59 -21.95 -12.49
N HIS A 251 -3.67 -22.90 -12.28
CA HIS A 251 -2.40 -22.63 -11.62
C HIS A 251 -1.56 -21.61 -12.39
N GLY A 252 -1.14 -20.54 -11.70
CA GLY A 252 -0.36 -19.45 -12.29
C GLY A 252 -1.14 -18.55 -13.26
N TRP A 253 -2.46 -18.72 -13.35
CA TRP A 253 -3.40 -17.83 -14.06
C TRP A 253 -4.29 -17.08 -13.07
N ILE A 254 -4.73 -17.76 -12.01
CA ILE A 254 -5.51 -17.20 -10.91
C ILE A 254 -4.60 -16.95 -9.70
N SER A 255 -4.89 -15.91 -8.92
CA SER A 255 -4.10 -15.56 -7.73
C SER A 255 -4.17 -16.64 -6.63
N HIS A 256 -3.10 -16.73 -5.85
CA HIS A 256 -2.98 -17.68 -4.74
C HIS A 256 -4.04 -17.42 -3.66
N GLU A 257 -4.45 -16.16 -3.50
CA GLU A 257 -5.47 -15.75 -2.55
C GLU A 257 -6.89 -16.13 -3.00
N ALA A 258 -7.20 -16.01 -4.30
CA ALA A 258 -8.44 -16.55 -4.85
C ALA A 258 -8.51 -18.08 -4.69
N MET A 259 -7.41 -18.80 -4.97
CA MET A 259 -7.34 -20.24 -4.76
C MET A 259 -7.49 -20.62 -3.27
N ARG A 260 -6.90 -19.86 -2.34
CA ARG A 260 -7.08 -20.06 -0.89
C ARG A 260 -8.54 -19.89 -0.48
N LYS A 261 -9.23 -18.84 -0.96
CA LYS A 261 -10.66 -18.60 -0.68
C LYS A 261 -11.60 -19.66 -1.25
N VAL A 262 -11.21 -20.29 -2.36
CA VAL A 262 -11.92 -21.45 -2.90
C VAL A 262 -11.61 -22.72 -2.10
N ASP A 263 -10.39 -22.87 -1.56
CA ASP A 263 -10.07 -23.99 -0.65
C ASP A 263 -10.76 -23.83 0.73
N GLU A 264 -10.92 -22.59 1.24
CA GLU A 264 -11.78 -22.28 2.40
C GLU A 264 -13.22 -22.78 2.18
N GLN A 265 -13.81 -22.51 1.00
CA GLN A 265 -15.12 -23.04 0.62
C GLN A 265 -15.12 -24.57 0.45
N ARG A 266 -14.05 -25.16 -0.09
CA ARG A 266 -13.89 -26.62 -0.23
C ARG A 266 -13.88 -27.31 1.14
N ARG A 267 -13.18 -26.75 2.14
CA ARG A 267 -13.13 -27.27 3.52
C ARG A 267 -14.49 -27.22 4.24
N LEU A 268 -15.48 -26.48 3.75
CA LEU A 268 -16.85 -26.58 4.27
C LEU A 268 -17.49 -27.94 3.94
N LEU A 269 -17.02 -28.65 2.92
CA LEU A 269 -17.46 -30.03 2.61
C LEU A 269 -16.87 -31.08 3.58
N GLU A 270 -15.81 -30.73 4.30
CA GLU A 270 -15.18 -31.58 5.33
C GLU A 270 -15.91 -31.46 6.68
N LYS A 271 -16.73 -30.42 6.86
CA LYS A 271 -17.51 -30.16 8.08
C LYS A 271 -18.88 -30.84 8.00
N THR A 272 -19.17 -31.69 8.97
CA THR A 272 -20.47 -32.35 9.13
C THR A 272 -21.49 -31.51 9.90
N ASP A 273 -21.04 -30.55 10.72
CA ASP A 273 -21.89 -29.67 11.53
C ASP A 273 -21.40 -28.21 11.48
N PRO A 274 -22.27 -27.23 11.14
CA PRO A 274 -23.55 -27.43 10.45
C PRO A 274 -23.32 -27.97 9.03
N PRO A 275 -24.17 -28.90 8.54
CA PRO A 275 -24.03 -29.43 7.18
C PRO A 275 -24.26 -28.34 6.13
N VAL A 276 -23.55 -28.43 5.01
CA VAL A 276 -23.72 -27.50 3.87
C VAL A 276 -25.15 -27.58 3.35
N SER A 277 -25.85 -26.43 3.36
CA SER A 277 -27.21 -26.27 2.81
C SER A 277 -27.34 -26.91 1.43
N MET A 278 -28.43 -27.65 1.18
CA MET A 278 -28.70 -28.20 -0.16
C MET A 278 -29.00 -27.11 -1.19
N VAL A 279 -29.52 -25.96 -0.76
CA VAL A 279 -29.82 -24.81 -1.62
C VAL A 279 -28.67 -23.81 -1.59
N CYS A 280 -28.16 -23.44 -2.76
CA CYS A 280 -27.20 -22.35 -2.92
C CYS A 280 -27.92 -21.00 -2.91
N SER A 281 -27.48 -20.07 -2.07
CA SER A 281 -27.98 -18.69 -2.07
C SER A 281 -27.32 -17.80 -3.14
N GLY A 282 -26.28 -18.30 -3.82
CA GLY A 282 -25.43 -17.53 -4.75
C GLY A 282 -24.55 -16.45 -4.09
N THR A 283 -24.83 -16.06 -2.84
CA THR A 283 -24.25 -14.94 -2.10
C THR A 283 -22.73 -14.86 -2.20
N PHE A 284 -21.99 -15.94 -1.91
CA PHE A 284 -20.53 -15.94 -1.97
C PHE A 284 -20.00 -15.66 -3.38
N THR A 285 -20.63 -16.22 -4.41
CA THR A 285 -20.22 -16.00 -5.81
C THR A 285 -20.58 -14.59 -6.29
N LYS A 286 -21.71 -14.01 -5.83
CA LYS A 286 -22.02 -12.59 -6.06
C LYS A 286 -20.98 -11.66 -5.41
N SER A 287 -20.70 -11.86 -4.12
CA SER A 287 -19.91 -10.90 -3.34
C SER A 287 -18.40 -11.02 -3.58
N HIS A 288 -17.90 -12.22 -3.85
CA HIS A 288 -16.47 -12.46 -4.05
C HIS A 288 -16.07 -12.69 -5.51
N GLY A 289 -17.00 -12.98 -6.44
CA GLY A 289 -16.64 -13.37 -7.81
C GLY A 289 -15.86 -14.69 -7.87
N LEU A 290 -16.17 -15.63 -6.96
CA LEU A 290 -15.49 -16.91 -6.77
C LEU A 290 -16.48 -18.08 -6.75
N PRO A 291 -16.07 -19.31 -7.13
CA PRO A 291 -16.95 -20.48 -7.06
C PRO A 291 -17.27 -20.81 -5.59
N CYS A 292 -18.57 -20.87 -5.28
CA CYS A 292 -19.07 -21.25 -3.96
C CYS A 292 -18.97 -22.76 -3.71
N VAL A 293 -19.11 -23.17 -2.44
CA VAL A 293 -19.12 -24.57 -1.99
C VAL A 293 -19.98 -25.52 -2.85
N HIS A 294 -21.14 -25.07 -3.36
CA HIS A 294 -22.01 -25.86 -4.24
C HIS A 294 -21.41 -26.12 -5.62
N LYS A 295 -20.78 -25.10 -6.24
CA LYS A 295 -20.08 -25.25 -7.52
C LYS A 295 -18.87 -26.15 -7.36
N ILE A 296 -18.09 -25.97 -6.28
CA ILE A 296 -16.93 -26.81 -5.96
C ILE A 296 -17.34 -28.27 -5.78
N LYS A 297 -18.41 -28.55 -5.02
CA LYS A 297 -18.96 -29.90 -4.85
C LYS A 297 -19.32 -30.54 -6.19
N GLN A 298 -20.06 -29.83 -7.05
CA GLN A 298 -20.44 -30.32 -8.37
C GLN A 298 -19.22 -30.60 -9.27
N THR A 299 -18.18 -29.76 -9.21
CA THR A 299 -16.93 -29.96 -9.96
C THR A 299 -16.17 -31.19 -9.47
N LEU A 300 -16.10 -31.41 -8.14
CA LEU A 300 -15.46 -32.58 -7.53
C LEU A 300 -16.22 -33.88 -7.83
N GLU A 301 -17.55 -33.88 -7.74
CA GLU A 301 -18.42 -35.03 -8.09
C GLU A 301 -18.25 -35.46 -9.56
N ARG A 302 -17.88 -34.53 -10.44
CA ARG A 302 -17.57 -34.78 -11.85
C ARG A 302 -16.11 -35.15 -12.12
N ASN A 303 -15.24 -35.18 -11.09
CA ASN A 303 -13.79 -35.32 -11.21
C ASN A 303 -13.14 -34.28 -12.15
N GLN A 304 -13.67 -33.06 -12.17
CA GLN A 304 -13.19 -31.96 -13.01
C GLN A 304 -12.29 -30.99 -12.22
N ALA A 305 -11.48 -30.21 -12.95
CA ALA A 305 -10.83 -29.02 -12.42
C ALA A 305 -11.74 -27.78 -12.62
N LEU A 306 -11.51 -26.72 -11.87
CA LEU A 306 -12.11 -25.41 -12.13
C LEU A 306 -11.47 -24.76 -13.38
N SER A 307 -12.26 -24.01 -14.16
CA SER A 307 -11.72 -23.21 -15.28
C SER A 307 -11.30 -21.82 -14.82
N ILE A 308 -10.65 -21.05 -15.70
CA ILE A 308 -10.32 -19.64 -15.45
C ILE A 308 -11.63 -18.80 -15.36
N ASP A 309 -12.64 -19.17 -16.13
CA ASP A 309 -13.95 -18.50 -16.20
C ASP A 309 -14.82 -18.72 -14.95
N ASP A 310 -14.48 -19.70 -14.11
CA ASP A 310 -15.10 -19.86 -12.77
C ASP A 310 -14.71 -18.73 -11.80
N PHE A 311 -13.72 -17.90 -12.15
CA PHE A 311 -13.19 -16.80 -11.35
C PHE A 311 -13.40 -15.46 -12.05
N HIS A 312 -13.88 -14.46 -11.31
CA HIS A 312 -13.99 -13.10 -11.83
C HIS A 312 -12.64 -12.50 -12.22
N GLN A 313 -12.62 -11.64 -13.24
CA GLN A 313 -11.40 -11.08 -13.86
C GLN A 313 -10.48 -10.36 -12.85
N GLN A 314 -11.03 -9.78 -11.79
CA GLN A 314 -10.31 -9.23 -10.65
C GLN A 314 -9.28 -10.19 -10.02
N TRP A 315 -9.47 -11.51 -10.14
CA TRP A 315 -8.59 -12.54 -9.58
C TRP A 315 -7.54 -13.08 -10.57
N HIS A 316 -7.57 -12.62 -11.83
CA HIS A 316 -6.69 -13.07 -12.89
C HIS A 316 -5.32 -12.36 -12.82
N LEU A 317 -4.24 -13.09 -13.02
CA LEU A 317 -2.87 -12.57 -13.00
C LEU A 317 -2.46 -12.11 -14.42
N LYS A 318 -2.34 -10.80 -14.65
CA LYS A 318 -1.94 -10.21 -15.95
C LYS A 318 -0.65 -10.85 -16.49
N ARG A 319 -0.76 -11.65 -17.56
CA ARG A 319 0.38 -12.20 -18.33
C ARG A 319 0.57 -11.40 -19.61
N ASN A 320 1.80 -11.00 -19.90
CA ASN A 320 2.15 -10.46 -21.22
C ASN A 320 2.01 -11.57 -22.27
N GLU A 321 1.35 -11.28 -23.39
CA GLU A 321 0.86 -12.28 -24.35
C GLU A 321 1.98 -13.10 -25.05
N GLY A 322 3.23 -12.65 -24.99
CA GLY A 322 4.41 -13.37 -25.47
C GLY A 322 5.06 -14.36 -24.50
N ARG A 323 4.57 -14.53 -23.25
CA ARG A 323 5.15 -15.50 -22.29
C ARG A 323 4.40 -16.83 -22.28
N HIS A 324 5.11 -17.87 -22.73
CA HIS A 324 4.68 -19.27 -22.83
C HIS A 324 3.67 -19.72 -21.76
N GLN A 325 2.64 -20.45 -22.22
CA GLN A 325 1.78 -21.23 -21.35
C GLN A 325 2.64 -22.13 -20.44
N LEU A 326 2.25 -22.28 -19.18
CA LEU A 326 2.80 -23.34 -18.36
C LEU A 326 2.40 -24.67 -19.01
N ILE A 327 3.39 -25.46 -19.45
CA ILE A 327 3.13 -26.84 -19.86
C ILE A 327 2.54 -27.54 -18.64
N LEU A 328 1.25 -27.90 -18.73
CA LEU A 328 0.59 -28.69 -17.70
C LEU A 328 1.40 -29.98 -17.54
N GLU A 329 1.94 -30.22 -16.34
CA GLU A 329 2.58 -31.49 -16.02
C GLU A 329 1.57 -32.59 -16.33
N PRO A 330 1.87 -33.52 -17.27
CA PRO A 330 0.91 -34.51 -17.68
C PRO A 330 0.48 -35.31 -16.46
N ILE A 331 -0.84 -35.49 -16.29
CA ILE A 331 -1.42 -36.15 -15.12
C ILE A 331 -0.63 -37.44 -14.87
N ARG A 332 -0.01 -37.53 -13.68
CA ARG A 332 0.63 -38.77 -13.23
C ARG A 332 -0.46 -39.81 -13.03
N VAL A 333 -0.77 -40.53 -14.11
CA VAL A 333 -1.47 -41.80 -14.04
C VAL A 333 -0.57 -42.72 -13.22
N GLU A 334 -0.95 -42.93 -11.96
CA GLU A 334 -0.31 -43.91 -11.08
C GLU A 334 -0.66 -45.33 -11.56
N SER A 335 -0.08 -45.68 -12.71
CA SER A 335 0.03 -47.07 -13.15
C SER A 335 0.63 -47.85 -12.00
N ARG A 336 -0.03 -48.94 -11.61
CA ARG A 336 0.44 -49.82 -10.53
C ARG A 336 1.68 -50.59 -11.00
N ILE A 337 2.82 -49.92 -11.03
CA ILE A 337 4.13 -50.53 -11.26
C ILE A 337 4.36 -51.50 -10.10
N GLN A 338 4.11 -52.78 -10.38
CA GLN A 338 4.45 -53.87 -9.48
C GLN A 338 5.95 -53.81 -9.18
N LYS A 339 6.35 -54.03 -7.92
CA LYS A 339 7.74 -53.89 -7.49
C LYS A 339 8.65 -54.91 -8.20
N ALA A 340 9.33 -54.47 -9.24
CA ALA A 340 10.39 -55.21 -9.93
C ALA A 340 11.69 -54.38 -9.86
N SER A 341 12.64 -54.82 -9.04
CA SER A 341 13.94 -54.17 -8.89
C SER A 341 14.97 -54.72 -9.89
N ALA A 342 15.43 -53.88 -10.82
CA ALA A 342 16.62 -54.14 -11.62
C ALA A 342 17.32 -52.83 -12.00
N MET A 343 18.65 -52.85 -12.10
CA MET A 343 19.47 -51.67 -12.42
C MET A 343 19.34 -51.28 -13.89
N ALA A 344 19.16 -49.99 -14.17
CA ALA A 344 19.33 -49.43 -15.52
C ALA A 344 20.76 -48.86 -15.69
N LYS A 345 21.50 -49.35 -16.69
CA LYS A 345 22.89 -48.93 -16.97
C LYS A 345 22.93 -47.72 -17.91
N SER A 346 22.67 -46.52 -17.41
CA SER A 346 23.09 -45.27 -18.06
C SER A 346 23.12 -44.13 -17.05
N SER A 347 24.29 -43.55 -16.81
CA SER A 347 24.41 -42.27 -16.08
C SER A 347 24.68 -41.17 -17.09
N THR A 348 23.81 -40.16 -17.13
CA THR A 348 23.97 -38.98 -18.01
C THR A 348 24.86 -37.90 -17.37
N GLN A 349 25.84 -38.30 -16.56
CA GLN A 349 26.86 -37.40 -16.04
C GLN A 349 27.95 -37.18 -17.09
N ARG A 350 28.30 -35.92 -17.33
CA ARG A 350 29.46 -35.52 -18.12
C ARG A 350 30.73 -35.83 -17.34
N GLU A 351 31.77 -36.31 -18.02
CA GLU A 351 33.10 -36.46 -17.39
C GLU A 351 33.65 -35.09 -16.96
N PRO A 352 34.15 -34.96 -15.72
CA PRO A 352 34.70 -33.70 -15.22
C PRO A 352 36.04 -33.37 -15.89
N SER A 353 36.35 -32.09 -15.91
CA SER A 353 37.51 -31.52 -16.59
C SER A 353 38.81 -31.66 -15.79
N MET A 354 39.95 -31.51 -16.48
CA MET A 354 41.28 -31.72 -15.91
C MET A 354 41.61 -30.77 -14.74
N PHE A 355 40.98 -29.59 -14.70
CA PHE A 355 41.13 -28.60 -13.61
C PHE A 355 40.19 -28.84 -12.41
N GLU A 356 39.28 -29.82 -12.49
CA GLU A 356 38.47 -30.28 -11.35
C GLU A 356 39.16 -31.42 -10.57
N HIS A 357 40.33 -31.88 -11.04
CA HIS A 357 41.19 -32.82 -10.32
C HIS A 357 41.98 -32.12 -9.20
N VAL A 358 41.36 -31.98 -8.03
CA VAL A 358 42.08 -31.59 -6.79
C VAL A 358 42.85 -32.79 -6.26
N GLU A 359 44.17 -32.63 -6.08
CA GLU A 359 45.03 -33.69 -5.55
C GLU A 359 44.59 -34.16 -4.15
N GLY A 360 44.74 -35.47 -3.90
CA GLY A 360 44.06 -36.16 -2.81
C GLY A 360 44.45 -35.64 -1.42
N ARG A 361 43.50 -34.98 -0.73
CA ARG A 361 43.60 -34.73 0.71
C ARG A 361 43.68 -36.06 1.46
N SER A 362 44.63 -36.17 2.38
CA SER A 362 44.79 -37.35 3.23
C SER A 362 43.52 -37.61 4.06
N ALA A 363 43.20 -38.90 4.24
CA ALA A 363 41.99 -39.31 4.94
C ALA A 363 42.03 -38.86 6.42
N PRO A 364 40.88 -38.50 7.03
CA PRO A 364 40.87 -37.87 8.34
C PRO A 364 41.29 -38.82 9.46
N THR A 365 42.16 -38.34 10.36
CA THR A 365 42.59 -39.10 11.56
C THR A 365 41.63 -38.88 12.72
N CYS A 366 41.21 -39.96 13.36
CA CYS A 366 40.30 -39.93 14.49
C CYS A 366 41.00 -39.41 15.75
N SER A 367 40.65 -38.22 16.23
CA SER A 367 41.21 -37.61 17.44
C SER A 367 40.88 -38.33 18.77
N ARG A 368 40.33 -39.55 18.72
CA ARG A 368 40.02 -40.38 19.90
C ARG A 368 40.74 -41.73 19.93
N CYS A 369 40.90 -42.38 18.78
CA CYS A 369 41.60 -43.67 18.67
C CYS A 369 42.82 -43.61 17.73
N HIS A 370 43.17 -42.41 17.23
CA HIS A 370 44.31 -42.07 16.37
C HIS A 370 44.42 -42.85 15.04
N ALA A 371 43.42 -43.66 14.69
CA ALA A 371 43.31 -44.35 13.42
C ALA A 371 42.88 -43.42 12.29
N VAL A 372 43.43 -43.63 11.10
CA VAL A 372 43.16 -42.86 9.88
C VAL A 372 41.91 -43.41 9.16
N GLY A 373 41.11 -42.53 8.54
CA GLY A 373 39.94 -42.88 7.75
C GLY A 373 38.58 -42.54 8.36
N HIS A 374 38.53 -42.01 9.60
CA HIS A 374 37.27 -41.61 10.24
C HIS A 374 37.48 -40.53 11.32
N THR A 375 36.40 -39.88 11.76
CA THR A 375 36.42 -38.85 12.82
C THR A 375 35.97 -39.42 14.17
N ARG A 376 36.27 -38.71 15.28
CA ARG A 376 35.84 -39.05 16.66
C ARG A 376 34.32 -39.28 16.82
N SER A 377 33.51 -38.71 15.93
CA SER A 377 32.04 -38.86 15.92
C SER A 377 31.53 -40.01 15.02
N SER A 378 32.40 -40.70 14.27
CA SER A 378 31.97 -41.84 13.45
C SER A 378 31.51 -43.02 14.29
N ARG A 379 30.47 -43.73 13.83
CA ARG A 379 30.06 -45.05 14.39
C ARG A 379 31.10 -46.15 14.13
N ILE A 380 32.08 -45.91 13.27
CA ILE A 380 33.19 -46.83 12.95
C ILE A 380 34.33 -46.71 14.00
N CYS A 381 34.30 -45.71 14.89
CA CYS A 381 35.29 -45.58 15.95
C CYS A 381 35.02 -46.62 17.06
N PRO A 382 35.91 -47.59 17.33
CA PRO A 382 35.63 -48.67 18.29
C PRO A 382 35.44 -48.14 19.72
N LEU A 383 36.18 -47.09 20.11
CA LEU A 383 36.03 -46.44 21.40
C LEU A 383 34.70 -45.69 21.56
N ARG A 384 34.09 -45.21 20.46
CA ARG A 384 32.73 -44.65 20.52
C ARG A 384 31.68 -45.76 20.59
N GLN A 385 31.91 -46.88 19.91
CA GLN A 385 30.96 -47.98 19.91
C GLN A 385 30.90 -48.71 21.28
N GLN A 386 32.01 -48.76 22.02
CA GLN A 386 32.04 -49.25 23.40
C GLN A 386 31.21 -48.37 24.37
N GLU A 387 31.26 -47.05 24.25
CA GLU A 387 30.40 -46.15 25.04
C GLU A 387 28.92 -46.40 24.77
N ILE A 388 28.52 -46.49 23.50
CA ILE A 388 27.12 -46.72 23.11
C ILE A 388 26.60 -48.07 23.66
N ILE A 389 27.47 -49.09 23.73
CA ILE A 389 27.12 -50.39 24.34
C ILE A 389 26.93 -50.24 25.86
N LEU A 390 27.81 -49.51 26.56
CA LEU A 390 27.68 -49.23 27.99
C LEU A 390 26.41 -48.41 28.31
N GLU A 391 26.14 -47.35 27.55
CA GLU A 391 24.92 -46.53 27.67
C GLU A 391 23.64 -47.38 27.44
N SER A 392 23.69 -48.34 26.51
CA SER A 392 22.55 -49.24 26.23
C SER A 392 22.30 -50.33 27.28
N SER A 393 23.14 -50.44 28.31
CA SER A 393 23.11 -51.54 29.30
C SER A 393 22.33 -51.23 30.59
N ILE A 394 21.62 -50.10 30.67
CA ILE A 394 20.82 -49.71 31.84
C ILE A 394 19.34 -50.09 31.64
N PRO A 395 18.76 -50.98 32.47
CA PRO A 395 17.34 -51.36 32.34
C PRO A 395 16.38 -50.23 32.69
N GLN A 396 15.31 -50.07 31.90
CA GLN A 396 14.17 -49.22 32.25
C GLN A 396 13.23 -49.99 33.20
N LEU A 397 12.85 -49.37 34.31
CA LEU A 397 11.69 -49.80 35.10
C LEU A 397 10.40 -49.40 34.36
N ALA A 398 9.40 -50.28 34.41
CA ALA A 398 8.12 -50.09 33.71
C ALA A 398 6.99 -49.79 34.70
N GLU A 399 6.07 -48.92 34.31
CA GLU A 399 4.79 -48.70 35.00
C GLU A 399 3.59 -49.19 34.15
N PRO A 400 2.45 -49.51 34.77
CA PRO A 400 1.41 -50.33 34.15
C PRO A 400 0.24 -49.53 33.55
N ARG A 401 -0.70 -50.26 32.94
CA ARG A 401 -1.99 -49.75 32.43
C ARG A 401 -3.06 -49.79 33.54
N ASP A 402 -4.11 -48.98 33.39
CA ASP A 402 -5.45 -49.40 32.89
C ASP A 402 -6.65 -48.71 33.63
N VAL A 403 -7.84 -48.81 33.02
CA VAL A 403 -9.20 -48.52 33.55
C VAL A 403 -9.60 -47.03 33.67
N SER A 404 -10.92 -46.79 33.68
CA SER A 404 -11.63 -45.50 33.66
C SER A 404 -12.82 -45.53 34.63
N LEU A 405 -13.15 -44.39 35.29
CA LEU A 405 -14.53 -43.89 35.52
C LEU A 405 -14.64 -42.68 36.50
N ALA A 406 -15.41 -41.67 36.07
CA ALA A 406 -16.44 -40.90 36.81
C ALA A 406 -16.18 -40.01 38.07
N LEU A 407 -16.79 -38.80 38.00
CA LEU A 407 -17.50 -38.03 39.05
C LEU A 407 -16.76 -37.22 40.16
N ALA A 408 -17.07 -35.91 40.19
CA ALA A 408 -17.03 -34.93 41.30
C ALA A 408 -15.66 -34.64 41.99
N GLY A 409 -15.44 -33.49 42.64
CA GLY A 409 -16.22 -32.24 42.73
C GLY A 409 -15.90 -31.45 44.01
N TRP A 410 -15.77 -30.11 43.93
CA TRP A 410 -15.46 -29.18 45.07
C TRP A 410 -14.06 -29.39 45.72
N SER A 411 -13.45 -28.49 46.51
CA SER A 411 -13.57 -27.02 46.73
C SER A 411 -12.41 -26.52 47.62
N ALA A 412 -12.03 -25.23 47.50
CA ALA A 412 -11.05 -24.53 48.37
C ALA A 412 -9.59 -25.08 48.34
N GLY A 413 -8.56 -24.36 48.80
CA GLY A 413 -8.45 -22.97 49.29
C GLY A 413 -7.50 -22.86 50.49
N ALA A 414 -6.88 -21.68 50.68
CA ALA A 414 -5.90 -21.36 51.74
C ALA A 414 -4.53 -22.10 51.62
N GLU A 415 -3.39 -21.59 52.10
CA GLU A 415 -3.01 -20.24 52.56
C GLU A 415 -1.47 -20.05 52.56
N ASN A 416 -1.01 -18.79 52.69
CA ASN A 416 0.21 -18.28 53.35
C ASN A 416 1.56 -19.06 53.30
N GLY A 417 2.72 -18.44 53.07
CA GLY A 417 3.06 -17.02 52.88
C GLY A 417 4.43 -16.67 53.52
N LEU A 418 4.93 -15.44 53.28
CA LEU A 418 6.08 -14.78 53.97
C LEU A 418 7.48 -15.45 53.80
N ALA A 419 8.61 -14.77 53.96
CA ALA A 419 9.00 -13.36 53.79
C ALA A 419 10.55 -13.24 53.86
N CYS A 420 11.10 -12.09 53.46
CA CYS A 420 12.48 -11.64 53.79
C CYS A 420 13.66 -12.45 53.18
N GLN A 421 14.88 -11.90 53.01
CA GLN A 421 15.32 -10.48 52.99
C GLN A 421 16.55 -10.35 52.08
N LEU A 422 16.81 -9.13 51.58
CA LEU A 422 18.06 -8.74 50.92
C LEU A 422 18.87 -7.86 51.87
N GLU A 423 20.18 -8.11 51.96
CA GLU A 423 21.29 -7.24 52.45
C GLU A 423 22.54 -8.16 52.59
N GLU A 424 23.78 -7.73 52.42
CA GLU A 424 24.36 -6.65 51.62
C GLU A 424 25.88 -6.93 51.51
N THR A 425 26.59 -6.50 50.45
CA THR A 425 28.05 -6.26 50.54
C THR A 425 28.60 -5.47 49.35
N VAL A 426 29.37 -4.43 49.68
CA VAL A 426 30.17 -3.54 48.82
C VAL A 426 31.64 -4.04 48.94
N CYS A 427 32.59 -3.90 48.00
CA CYS A 427 33.07 -2.66 47.37
C CYS A 427 34.00 -2.86 46.15
N ASP A 428 34.27 -1.72 45.50
CA ASP A 428 35.58 -1.23 45.01
C ASP A 428 35.93 -1.15 43.50
N THR A 429 35.89 0.10 43.02
CA THR A 429 36.80 0.84 42.11
C THR A 429 37.68 0.09 41.08
N SER A 430 37.76 0.52 39.81
CA SER A 430 38.17 1.87 39.39
C SER A 430 37.97 2.14 37.87
N CYS A 431 38.21 3.39 37.43
CA CYS A 431 38.01 3.89 36.04
C CYS A 431 39.20 3.54 35.10
N THR A 432 39.22 3.74 33.77
CA THR A 432 38.46 4.57 32.79
C THR A 432 38.37 3.86 31.41
N GLY A 433 37.57 4.34 30.44
CA GLY A 433 37.70 3.88 29.04
C GLY A 433 36.51 4.08 28.09
N THR A 434 36.42 5.26 27.47
CA THR A 434 35.51 5.66 26.37
C THR A 434 35.11 4.59 25.33
N LYS A 435 33.81 4.44 25.05
CA LYS A 435 33.25 4.05 23.73
C LYS A 435 31.88 4.70 23.49
N GLU A 436 31.54 4.87 22.21
CA GLU A 436 30.22 5.37 21.77
C GLU A 436 29.10 4.38 22.10
N VAL A 437 27.89 4.90 22.36
CA VAL A 437 26.66 4.10 22.50
C VAL A 437 25.66 4.55 21.45
N ASP A 438 25.50 3.75 20.41
CA ASP A 438 24.50 3.90 19.37
C ASP A 438 23.12 3.47 19.91
N GLN A 439 22.41 4.39 20.57
CA GLN A 439 21.12 4.12 21.21
C GLN A 439 20.00 3.93 20.18
N ARG A 440 19.78 2.68 19.78
CA ARG A 440 18.48 2.26 19.24
C ARG A 440 17.41 2.41 20.31
N PHE A 441 16.50 3.35 20.10
CA PHE A 441 15.21 3.36 20.77
C PHE A 441 14.29 2.36 20.04
N ASP A 442 14.37 1.09 20.44
CA ASP A 442 13.29 0.15 20.19
C ASP A 442 12.12 0.54 21.11
N HIS A 443 11.03 1.04 20.52
CA HIS A 443 9.84 1.46 21.28
C HIS A 443 8.68 0.53 20.94
N GLU A 444 8.57 -0.56 21.70
CA GLU A 444 7.39 -1.41 21.67
C GLU A 444 6.15 -0.60 22.10
N VAL A 445 5.02 -0.87 21.44
CA VAL A 445 3.67 -0.47 21.85
C VAL A 445 2.76 -1.66 21.58
N ASN A 446 2.09 -2.15 22.62
CA ASN A 446 1.41 -3.44 22.68
C ASN A 446 0.44 -3.72 21.51
N GLU A 447 0.71 -4.78 20.73
CA GLU A 447 -0.31 -5.57 20.01
C GLU A 447 -0.33 -7.00 20.57
N GLU A 448 -1.08 -7.23 21.65
CA GLU A 448 -1.49 -8.59 22.04
C GLU A 448 -2.97 -8.63 22.40
N LEU A 449 -3.74 -9.37 21.58
CA LEU A 449 -4.69 -10.41 22.01
C LEU A 449 -5.46 -10.93 20.76
N ASN A 450 -4.88 -11.92 20.08
CA ASN A 450 -5.55 -13.07 19.43
C ASN A 450 -4.69 -13.72 18.31
N GLU A 451 -3.55 -14.31 18.64
CA GLU A 451 -3.05 -15.50 17.93
C GLU A 451 -2.53 -16.51 18.97
N ASP A 452 -2.68 -17.80 18.69
CA ASP A 452 -1.98 -18.88 19.38
C ASP A 452 -1.76 -20.06 18.42
N LEU A 453 -0.68 -20.83 18.63
CA LEU A 453 -0.28 -22.04 17.89
C LEU A 453 0.18 -21.87 16.42
N GLY A 454 1.05 -20.89 16.19
CA GLY A 454 2.49 -21.18 16.02
C GLY A 454 3.05 -21.74 14.69
N TYR A 455 4.14 -21.12 14.22
CA TYR A 455 5.04 -21.69 13.22
C TYR A 455 6.50 -21.30 13.50
N VAL A 456 7.45 -22.22 13.27
CA VAL A 456 8.88 -21.99 13.57
C VAL A 456 9.59 -21.35 12.38
N VAL A 457 10.29 -20.23 12.63
CA VAL A 457 11.16 -19.56 11.65
C VAL A 457 12.56 -20.17 11.66
N SER A 458 13.14 -20.38 10.48
CA SER A 458 14.58 -20.61 10.32
C SER A 458 15.11 -19.73 9.18
N GLN A 459 16.04 -18.83 9.51
CA GLN A 459 16.65 -17.92 8.55
C GLN A 459 17.82 -18.58 7.83
N ARG A 460 18.04 -18.24 6.56
CA ARG A 460 19.37 -18.24 5.94
C ARG A 460 19.52 -17.06 4.99
N MET A 461 20.67 -16.40 5.09
CA MET A 461 21.19 -15.52 4.05
C MET A 461 21.66 -16.37 2.86
N ASP A 462 21.66 -15.80 1.65
CA ASP A 462 22.94 -15.57 0.97
C ASP A 462 22.83 -14.62 -0.24
N GLN A 463 23.73 -13.62 -0.22
CA GLN A 463 24.55 -13.05 -1.30
C GLN A 463 23.95 -12.58 -2.65
N LYS A 464 24.60 -11.54 -3.19
CA LYS A 464 24.36 -10.96 -4.52
C LYS A 464 25.17 -11.70 -5.59
N THR A 465 24.67 -11.69 -6.82
CA THR A 465 25.48 -11.71 -8.05
C THR A 465 24.91 -10.71 -9.04
N ASP A 466 25.75 -9.85 -9.62
CA ASP A 466 25.40 -9.13 -10.85
C ASP A 466 25.34 -10.13 -12.02
N GLU A 467 24.43 -9.88 -12.97
CA GLU A 467 24.74 -9.95 -14.40
C GLU A 467 23.62 -9.25 -15.18
N GLY A 468 23.96 -8.57 -16.28
CA GLY A 468 23.00 -7.91 -17.16
C GLY A 468 23.32 -8.22 -18.62
N VAL A 469 22.34 -8.07 -19.51
CA VAL A 469 22.55 -8.08 -20.98
C VAL A 469 21.42 -7.32 -21.71
N LEU A 470 21.65 -7.06 -22.99
CA LEU A 470 21.06 -5.99 -23.80
C LEU A 470 19.54 -6.04 -24.08
N ILE A 471 19.08 -4.86 -24.53
CA ILE A 471 17.78 -4.53 -25.12
C ILE A 471 17.57 -5.27 -26.44
N HIS A 472 16.35 -5.77 -26.66
CA HIS A 472 15.66 -5.61 -27.95
C HIS A 472 14.21 -5.18 -27.67
N GLY A 473 13.72 -4.19 -28.43
CA GLY A 473 12.38 -3.67 -28.28
C GLY A 473 11.56 -3.84 -29.57
N THR A 474 10.28 -4.09 -29.40
CA THR A 474 9.23 -3.88 -30.40
C THR A 474 8.09 -3.13 -29.74
N ASN A 475 7.53 -2.14 -30.44
CA ASN A 475 6.28 -1.52 -30.03
C ASN A 475 5.13 -2.43 -30.47
N GLU A 476 4.12 -2.62 -29.61
CA GLU A 476 2.73 -2.67 -30.07
C GLU A 476 1.76 -2.50 -28.88
N THR A 477 0.53 -2.08 -29.18
CA THR A 477 -0.45 -1.60 -28.21
C THR A 477 -1.31 -2.72 -27.64
N THR A 478 -1.32 -2.90 -26.32
CA THR A 478 -2.22 -3.84 -25.62
C THR A 478 -3.17 -3.09 -24.68
N HIS A 479 -4.42 -3.54 -24.59
CA HIS A 479 -5.48 -2.88 -23.83
C HIS A 479 -5.32 -3.06 -22.31
N ASP A 480 -5.27 -1.96 -21.56
CA ASP A 480 -5.19 -1.99 -20.09
C ASP A 480 -6.57 -1.74 -19.45
N ARG A 481 -7.25 -2.81 -19.02
CA ARG A 481 -8.62 -2.76 -18.44
C ARG A 481 -8.85 -3.79 -17.34
N VAL A 482 -8.41 -3.51 -16.11
CA VAL A 482 -8.95 -4.12 -14.87
C VAL A 482 -8.77 -3.15 -13.70
N GLU A 483 -9.85 -2.52 -13.24
CA GLU A 483 -10.08 -2.10 -11.85
C GLU A 483 -11.60 -2.14 -11.62
N ASP A 484 -12.05 -2.61 -10.46
CA ASP A 484 -13.49 -2.79 -10.19
C ASP A 484 -13.96 -2.18 -8.86
N MET A 485 -13.04 -1.70 -8.01
CA MET A 485 -13.35 -1.18 -6.68
C MET A 485 -12.33 -0.13 -6.23
N ILE A 486 -12.82 1.01 -5.70
CA ILE A 486 -12.01 2.05 -5.06
C ILE A 486 -12.33 2.11 -3.56
N VAL A 487 -11.32 2.38 -2.73
CA VAL A 487 -11.49 2.66 -1.30
C VAL A 487 -11.01 4.09 -1.03
N VAL A 488 -11.82 4.88 -0.31
CA VAL A 488 -11.64 6.32 -0.11
C VAL A 488 -11.79 6.66 1.38
N GLN A 489 -10.77 7.25 2.00
CA GLN A 489 -10.82 7.67 3.42
C GLN A 489 -10.08 8.99 3.64
N LEU A 490 -10.49 9.69 4.71
CA LEU A 490 -9.96 10.96 5.18
C LEU A 490 -9.33 10.82 6.57
N THR A 491 -8.47 11.77 6.92
CA THR A 491 -7.93 11.91 8.28
C THR A 491 -8.84 12.79 9.15
N PRO A 492 -9.37 12.33 10.29
CA PRO A 492 -10.20 13.17 11.14
C PRO A 492 -9.38 14.28 11.81
N ARG A 493 -10.02 15.45 12.00
CA ARG A 493 -9.59 16.51 12.92
C ARG A 493 -10.62 16.71 14.03
N THR A 494 -10.14 17.18 15.17
CA THR A 494 -10.96 17.57 16.33
C THR A 494 -11.79 18.81 16.01
N LEU A 495 -13.06 18.82 16.46
CA LEU A 495 -13.90 20.02 16.44
C LEU A 495 -13.50 20.99 17.55
N ASP A 496 -13.66 22.27 17.26
CA ASP A 496 -14.11 23.31 18.19
C ASP A 496 -15.10 24.23 17.43
N SER A 497 -15.94 24.98 18.14
CA SER A 497 -16.97 25.88 17.60
C SER A 497 -16.36 27.23 17.11
N ASP A 498 -17.04 28.13 16.37
CA ASP A 498 -18.34 28.75 16.68
C ASP A 498 -19.05 29.48 15.51
N LEU A 499 -20.15 30.18 15.82
CA LEU A 499 -21.23 30.66 14.94
C LEU A 499 -20.92 31.79 13.92
N GLN A 500 -21.53 31.63 12.73
CA GLN A 500 -22.35 32.58 11.94
C GLN A 500 -22.04 34.11 11.91
N THR A 501 -21.96 34.68 10.70
CA THR A 501 -22.92 35.73 10.21
C THR A 501 -22.75 36.02 8.71
N SER A 502 -23.73 36.71 8.09
CA SER A 502 -23.73 37.16 6.68
C SER A 502 -24.35 38.56 6.57
N PRO A 503 -23.93 39.41 5.60
CA PRO A 503 -24.90 39.84 4.58
C PRO A 503 -24.34 40.13 3.16
N LYS A 504 -25.19 39.87 2.14
CA LYS A 504 -25.74 40.77 1.08
C LYS A 504 -25.04 42.13 0.80
N SER A 505 -25.04 42.74 -0.41
CA SER A 505 -25.66 42.47 -1.74
C SER A 505 -25.17 43.50 -2.82
N HIS A 506 -25.68 43.42 -4.08
CA HIS A 506 -25.57 44.38 -5.22
C HIS A 506 -24.23 44.44 -6.00
N ASP A 507 -24.08 44.91 -7.26
CA ASP A 507 -24.89 45.07 -8.51
C ASP A 507 -23.94 45.67 -9.63
N THR A 508 -24.16 45.76 -10.97
CA THR A 508 -25.01 45.12 -12.03
C THR A 508 -24.51 45.60 -13.43
N ASN A 509 -24.49 44.72 -14.46
CA ASN A 509 -24.33 45.04 -15.92
C ASN A 509 -22.99 45.72 -16.36
N SER A 510 -22.50 45.65 -17.61
CA SER A 510 -23.13 45.40 -18.92
C SER A 510 -22.12 45.07 -20.05
N SER A 511 -22.54 44.32 -21.08
CA SER A 511 -22.33 44.49 -22.56
C SER A 511 -21.06 45.19 -23.14
N ASN A 512 -20.47 44.84 -24.29
CA ASN A 512 -21.06 44.37 -25.58
C ASN A 512 -19.97 43.88 -26.60
N ARG A 513 -20.35 42.98 -27.54
CA ARG A 513 -20.07 42.91 -29.02
C ARG A 513 -18.79 43.50 -29.67
N GLU A 514 -18.30 43.09 -30.86
CA GLU A 514 -18.28 41.90 -31.76
C GLU A 514 -17.81 42.37 -33.17
N ALA A 515 -17.40 41.44 -34.07
CA ALA A 515 -17.24 41.59 -35.54
C ALA A 515 -16.07 42.48 -36.11
N ASP A 516 -15.47 42.25 -37.30
CA ASP A 516 -15.22 41.02 -38.11
C ASP A 516 -14.23 41.32 -39.30
N ALA A 517 -13.91 40.32 -40.15
CA ALA A 517 -13.58 40.35 -41.60
C ALA A 517 -12.11 40.24 -42.14
N MET A 518 -11.77 39.02 -42.60
CA MET A 518 -11.33 38.63 -43.98
C MET A 518 -9.96 39.03 -44.63
N THR A 519 -8.99 38.09 -44.53
CA THR A 519 -8.38 37.29 -45.62
C THR A 519 -7.81 37.89 -46.93
N GLN A 520 -6.51 37.62 -47.22
CA GLN A 520 -5.95 37.19 -48.53
C GLN A 520 -4.75 36.20 -48.33
N ARG A 521 -4.19 35.56 -49.39
CA ARG A 521 -3.39 34.30 -49.26
C ARG A 521 -2.24 34.08 -50.28
N ALA A 522 -0.99 34.00 -49.78
CA ALA A 522 0.19 33.24 -50.28
C ALA A 522 0.75 33.54 -51.71
N PRO A 523 2.05 33.27 -52.04
CA PRO A 523 2.67 31.93 -51.96
C PRO A 523 4.12 31.83 -51.40
N SER A 524 4.41 30.66 -50.80
CA SER A 524 5.71 29.95 -50.71
C SER A 524 7.03 30.71 -50.44
N ASP A 525 7.60 30.47 -49.25
CA ASP A 525 8.93 29.85 -49.15
C ASP A 525 8.87 28.73 -48.08
N ALA A 526 9.80 27.78 -48.08
CA ALA A 526 9.63 26.46 -47.46
C ALA A 526 10.69 26.08 -46.40
N THR A 527 10.79 26.88 -45.33
CA THR A 527 11.34 26.48 -44.01
C THR A 527 10.91 27.47 -42.94
N ILE A 528 11.05 27.09 -41.65
CA ILE A 528 10.70 27.89 -40.45
C ILE A 528 9.17 27.97 -40.19
N GLU A 529 8.52 26.84 -39.88
CA GLU A 529 7.21 26.87 -39.18
C GLU A 529 6.93 25.62 -38.32
N GLU A 530 7.96 25.06 -37.66
CA GLU A 530 7.80 23.97 -36.69
C GLU A 530 8.84 24.04 -35.54
N GLU A 531 8.99 25.22 -34.92
CA GLU A 531 9.73 25.37 -33.65
C GLU A 531 8.74 25.75 -32.54
N THR A 532 8.44 24.78 -31.66
CA THR A 532 7.35 24.88 -30.68
C THR A 532 7.61 25.92 -29.60
N LEU A 533 6.52 26.53 -29.11
CA LEU A 533 6.51 27.47 -27.99
C LEU A 533 6.88 26.77 -26.66
N LEU A 534 8.17 26.53 -26.46
CA LEU A 534 8.71 26.02 -25.19
C LEU A 534 8.52 27.07 -24.07
N PRO A 535 8.11 26.68 -22.85
CA PRO A 535 7.96 27.61 -21.73
C PRO A 535 9.21 28.43 -21.45
N HIS A 536 9.07 29.61 -20.84
CA HIS A 536 10.20 30.51 -20.57
C HIS A 536 11.27 29.88 -19.67
N TYR A 537 10.86 29.00 -18.76
CA TYR A 537 11.71 28.24 -17.83
C TYR A 537 12.29 26.95 -18.44
N ALA A 538 11.98 26.61 -19.70
CA ALA A 538 12.61 25.47 -20.35
C ALA A 538 14.12 25.71 -20.52
N PRO A 539 15.00 24.71 -20.28
CA PRO A 539 16.45 24.85 -20.41
C PRO A 539 16.90 25.40 -21.77
N GLU A 540 16.22 24.99 -22.85
CA GLU A 540 16.44 25.48 -24.21
C GLU A 540 16.07 26.96 -24.34
N SER A 541 14.95 27.40 -23.77
CA SER A 541 14.50 28.80 -23.73
C SER A 541 15.43 29.69 -22.90
N ILE A 542 15.95 29.17 -21.78
CA ILE A 542 16.95 29.84 -20.94
C ILE A 542 18.26 30.02 -21.73
N TYR A 543 18.75 28.95 -22.38
CA TYR A 543 19.98 29.01 -23.16
C TYR A 543 19.84 29.91 -24.40
N ARG A 544 18.70 29.90 -25.09
CA ARG A 544 18.38 30.83 -26.20
C ARG A 544 18.48 32.28 -25.76
N ARG A 545 17.89 32.64 -24.61
CA ARG A 545 17.99 33.98 -24.00
C ARG A 545 19.45 34.34 -23.66
N TYR A 546 20.22 33.41 -23.07
CA TYR A 546 21.63 33.60 -22.77
C TYR A 546 22.48 33.87 -24.04
N VAL A 547 22.27 33.10 -25.11
CA VAL A 547 22.99 33.27 -26.39
C VAL A 547 22.65 34.60 -27.05
N LEU A 548 21.38 35.01 -27.05
CA LEU A 548 20.95 36.32 -27.58
C LEU A 548 21.56 37.49 -26.80
N ALA A 549 21.54 37.45 -25.47
CA ALA A 549 22.16 38.46 -24.62
C ALA A 549 23.69 38.52 -24.82
N ARG A 550 24.35 37.36 -24.93
CA ARG A 550 25.78 37.27 -25.26
C ARG A 550 26.10 37.85 -26.64
N GLN A 551 25.24 37.64 -27.64
CA GLN A 551 25.42 38.19 -28.98
C GLN A 551 25.21 39.71 -29.02
N ALA A 552 24.18 40.23 -28.36
CA ALA A 552 23.98 41.67 -28.21
C ALA A 552 25.17 42.36 -27.52
N TRP A 553 25.74 41.72 -26.48
CA TRP A 553 26.98 42.20 -25.85
C TRP A 553 28.19 42.12 -26.79
N TYR A 554 28.33 41.04 -27.58
CA TYR A 554 29.36 40.96 -28.61
C TYR A 554 29.27 42.10 -29.62
N ASP A 555 28.06 42.45 -30.07
CA ASP A 555 27.90 43.44 -31.15
C ASP A 555 27.99 44.90 -30.69
N SER A 556 27.87 45.15 -29.38
CA SER A 556 28.27 46.43 -28.76
C SER A 556 29.77 46.58 -28.51
N GLN A 557 30.59 45.54 -28.72
CA GLN A 557 32.05 45.64 -28.52
C GLN A 557 32.77 46.36 -29.68
N PRO A 558 33.79 47.19 -29.38
CA PRO A 558 34.67 47.79 -30.38
C PRO A 558 35.30 46.78 -31.34
N ARG A 559 35.57 47.22 -32.58
CA ARG A 559 36.30 46.41 -33.58
C ARG A 559 37.69 46.06 -33.06
N GLY A 560 37.98 44.76 -32.93
CA GLY A 560 39.23 44.23 -32.38
C GLY A 560 39.11 43.65 -30.96
N SER A 561 38.01 43.87 -30.25
CA SER A 561 37.80 43.29 -28.91
C SER A 561 37.64 41.77 -28.93
N LEU A 562 38.15 41.10 -27.88
CA LEU A 562 38.10 39.65 -27.69
C LEU A 562 36.69 39.15 -27.32
N LYS A 563 35.83 38.97 -28.34
CA LYS A 563 34.48 38.40 -28.25
C LYS A 563 34.52 36.93 -27.79
N THR A 564 34.60 36.70 -26.49
CA THR A 564 34.61 35.35 -25.87
C THR A 564 33.58 35.25 -24.75
N ASN A 565 33.06 34.04 -24.51
CA ASN A 565 32.09 33.82 -23.43
C ASN A 565 32.70 34.12 -22.04
N GLN A 566 34.01 33.91 -21.85
CA GLN A 566 34.68 34.30 -20.60
C GLN A 566 34.73 35.83 -20.41
N ALA A 567 34.87 36.61 -21.50
CA ALA A 567 34.81 38.06 -21.43
C ALA A 567 33.38 38.56 -21.14
N TYR A 568 32.38 37.99 -21.81
CA TYR A 568 30.96 38.26 -21.56
C TYR A 568 30.60 38.02 -20.09
N ARG A 569 30.92 36.84 -19.54
CA ARG A 569 30.62 36.50 -18.14
C ARG A 569 31.29 37.45 -17.14
N ARG A 570 32.54 37.89 -17.39
CA ARG A 570 33.19 38.94 -16.58
C ARG A 570 32.43 40.27 -16.66
N ALA A 571 32.01 40.70 -17.84
CA ALA A 571 31.28 41.95 -18.03
C ALA A 571 29.89 41.96 -17.36
N MET A 572 29.21 40.81 -17.34
CA MET A 572 27.91 40.64 -16.69
C MET A 572 27.99 40.23 -15.20
N GLY A 573 29.19 40.15 -14.61
CA GLY A 573 29.37 39.74 -13.21
C GLY A 573 29.07 38.26 -12.93
N LEU A 574 28.94 37.41 -13.95
CA LEU A 574 28.57 36.00 -13.83
C LEU A 574 29.77 35.11 -13.41
N PRO A 575 29.56 34.07 -12.57
CA PRO A 575 30.63 33.15 -12.18
C PRO A 575 31.31 32.48 -13.40
N LEU A 576 32.65 32.45 -13.42
CA LEU A 576 33.38 31.86 -14.55
C LEU A 576 33.38 30.32 -14.57
N ARG A 577 33.11 29.70 -13.41
CA ARG A 577 32.87 28.26 -13.20
C ARG A 577 32.04 28.08 -11.93
N TYR A 578 31.25 27.02 -11.89
CA TYR A 578 30.58 26.55 -10.67
C TYR A 578 31.32 25.34 -10.06
N GLN A 579 30.94 24.95 -8.84
CA GLN A 579 31.42 23.71 -8.23
C GLN A 579 30.90 22.48 -8.97
N LYS A 580 31.57 21.34 -8.82
CA LYS A 580 31.22 20.08 -9.52
C LYS A 580 29.77 19.67 -9.24
N ASP A 581 29.31 19.86 -8.02
CA ASP A 581 28.04 19.31 -7.55
C ASP A 581 26.83 20.07 -8.10
N LEU A 582 26.97 21.37 -8.39
CA LEU A 582 25.96 22.14 -9.13
C LEU A 582 25.80 21.66 -10.59
N TYR A 583 26.90 21.22 -11.23
CA TYR A 583 26.85 20.60 -12.56
C TYR A 583 26.27 19.17 -12.55
N ILE A 584 26.26 18.49 -11.39
CA ILE A 584 25.57 17.21 -11.21
C ILE A 584 24.08 17.48 -10.97
N TRP A 585 23.77 18.43 -10.10
CA TRP A 585 22.43 18.85 -9.71
C TRP A 585 21.60 19.36 -10.89
N CYS A 586 22.14 20.22 -11.76
CA CYS A 586 21.37 20.71 -12.92
C CYS A 586 21.10 19.61 -13.98
N ARG A 587 21.77 18.45 -13.90
CA ARG A 587 21.49 17.26 -14.72
C ARG A 587 20.52 16.26 -14.05
N ASP A 588 20.00 16.57 -12.86
CA ASP A 588 18.88 15.81 -12.27
C ASP A 588 17.64 15.94 -13.18
N TYR A 589 16.79 14.91 -13.22
CA TYR A 589 15.53 14.88 -13.98
C TYR A 589 14.52 15.98 -13.59
N LYS A 590 14.75 16.67 -12.47
CA LYS A 590 13.94 17.80 -11.98
C LYS A 590 14.40 19.17 -12.51
N GLN A 591 15.59 19.22 -13.10
CA GLN A 591 16.21 20.44 -13.63
C GLN A 591 16.29 20.32 -15.16
N MET A 592 17.50 20.31 -15.74
CA MET A 592 17.68 20.13 -17.19
C MET A 592 17.57 18.66 -17.63
N GLY A 593 17.55 17.70 -16.69
CA GLY A 593 17.63 16.28 -17.00
C GLY A 593 19.02 15.83 -17.49
N GLN A 594 19.19 14.51 -17.64
CA GLN A 594 20.51 13.94 -17.94
C GLN A 594 21.00 14.22 -19.36
N HIS A 595 20.08 14.43 -20.31
CA HIS A 595 20.32 14.58 -21.75
C HIS A 595 19.27 15.56 -22.32
N CYS A 596 19.64 16.35 -23.32
CA CYS A 596 18.67 17.14 -24.10
C CYS A 596 18.33 16.46 -25.43
N VAL A 597 17.20 16.88 -26.02
CA VAL A 597 16.71 16.39 -27.31
C VAL A 597 17.02 17.44 -28.38
N SER A 598 17.87 17.09 -29.34
CA SER A 598 18.09 17.93 -30.53
C SER A 598 16.87 17.86 -31.46
N SER A 599 16.62 18.89 -32.27
CA SER A 599 15.42 19.03 -33.13
C SER A 599 15.18 17.86 -34.11
N GLY A 600 16.20 17.02 -34.37
CA GLY A 600 16.08 15.75 -35.10
C GLY A 600 15.81 14.52 -34.21
N GLY A 601 15.19 14.69 -33.03
CA GLY A 601 14.84 13.63 -32.07
C GLY A 601 16.02 12.94 -31.34
N LYS A 602 17.27 13.25 -31.72
CA LYS A 602 18.47 12.60 -31.15
C LYS A 602 18.82 13.19 -29.79
N ARG A 603 19.00 12.31 -28.80
CA ARG A 603 19.49 12.66 -27.46
C ARG A 603 20.99 12.98 -27.50
N ARG A 604 21.42 14.04 -26.81
CA ARG A 604 22.84 14.38 -26.58
C ARG A 604 23.07 14.78 -25.13
N GLU A 605 24.33 14.81 -24.69
CA GLU A 605 24.66 15.44 -23.42
C GLU A 605 24.52 16.98 -23.48
N TRP A 606 24.22 17.56 -22.32
CA TRP A 606 24.29 19.00 -22.10
C TRP A 606 25.74 19.49 -22.15
N THR A 607 25.98 20.61 -22.84
CA THR A 607 27.27 21.29 -22.82
C THR A 607 27.44 22.10 -21.53
N LYS A 608 28.69 22.35 -21.15
CA LYS A 608 28.99 23.18 -19.97
C LYS A 608 28.49 24.62 -20.11
N GLU A 609 28.29 25.16 -21.31
CA GLU A 609 27.73 26.50 -21.49
C GLU A 609 26.23 26.52 -21.21
N GLU A 610 25.47 25.56 -21.73
CA GLU A 610 24.04 25.37 -21.41
C GLU A 610 23.83 25.17 -19.91
N MET A 611 24.65 24.31 -19.28
CA MET A 611 24.59 24.04 -17.85
C MET A 611 24.92 25.27 -17.01
N MET A 612 25.87 26.11 -17.43
CA MET A 612 26.14 27.38 -16.74
C MET A 612 24.99 28.38 -16.93
N ALA A 613 24.44 28.51 -18.13
CA ALA A 613 23.33 29.43 -18.42
C ALA A 613 22.06 29.08 -17.62
N TYR A 614 21.80 27.79 -17.38
CA TYR A 614 20.73 27.36 -16.48
C TYR A 614 21.00 27.79 -15.04
N ILE A 615 22.18 27.46 -14.49
CA ILE A 615 22.55 27.81 -13.11
C ILE A 615 22.61 29.35 -12.92
N ASP A 616 23.00 30.13 -13.93
CA ASP A 616 22.94 31.59 -13.89
C ASP A 616 21.51 32.12 -13.72
N TRP A 617 20.55 31.56 -14.48
CA TRP A 617 19.14 31.96 -14.41
C TRP A 617 18.50 31.53 -13.10
N ASP A 618 18.68 30.26 -12.73
CA ASP A 618 18.24 29.64 -11.47
C ASP A 618 18.71 30.45 -10.25
N THR A 619 20.02 30.75 -10.17
CA THR A 619 20.62 31.59 -9.12
C THR A 619 20.11 33.04 -9.13
N ALA A 620 19.64 33.56 -10.28
CA ALA A 620 19.06 34.90 -10.36
C ALA A 620 17.57 34.93 -9.98
N GLU A 621 16.84 33.86 -10.29
CA GLU A 621 15.42 33.68 -10.00
C GLU A 621 15.19 33.47 -8.49
N ASP A 622 15.98 32.60 -7.85
CA ASP A 622 16.02 32.44 -6.38
C ASP A 622 16.18 33.79 -5.67
N ARG A 623 17.15 34.61 -6.11
CA ARG A 623 17.40 35.94 -5.53
C ARG A 623 16.26 36.92 -5.75
N ARG A 624 15.52 36.81 -6.86
CA ARG A 624 14.30 37.62 -7.07
C ARG A 624 13.22 37.22 -6.08
N VAL A 625 12.97 35.92 -5.93
CA VAL A 625 11.97 35.37 -5.01
C VAL A 625 12.32 35.72 -3.56
N GLU A 626 13.59 35.58 -3.15
CA GLU A 626 14.08 36.02 -1.83
C GLU A 626 13.86 37.52 -1.61
N ALA A 627 14.20 38.36 -2.59
CA ALA A 627 14.06 39.81 -2.49
C ALA A 627 12.59 40.26 -2.41
N GLU A 628 11.69 39.63 -3.17
CA GLU A 628 10.25 39.91 -3.12
C GLU A 628 9.64 39.45 -1.79
N VAL A 629 9.94 38.22 -1.36
CA VAL A 629 9.48 37.68 -0.06
C VAL A 629 9.97 38.58 1.08
N LYS A 630 11.22 39.04 1.03
CA LYS A 630 11.76 40.00 1.99
C LYS A 630 10.98 41.32 1.96
N TRP A 631 10.81 41.96 0.80
CA TRP A 631 10.08 43.22 0.68
C TRP A 631 8.63 43.11 1.20
N ARG A 632 7.98 41.96 0.99
CA ARG A 632 6.63 41.68 1.52
C ARG A 632 6.61 41.55 3.04
N ILE A 633 7.59 40.87 3.63
CA ILE A 633 7.75 40.76 5.10
C ILE A 633 8.07 42.13 5.72
N ASP A 634 8.96 42.91 5.09
CA ASP A 634 9.31 44.27 5.52
C ASP A 634 8.10 45.24 5.44
N ARG A 635 7.11 44.95 4.58
CA ARG A 635 5.91 45.79 4.38
C ARG A 635 4.70 45.40 5.24
N ASP A 636 4.47 44.12 5.52
CA ASP A 636 3.52 43.65 6.54
C ASP A 636 4.15 42.54 7.40
N PRO A 637 4.60 42.84 8.63
CA PRO A 637 5.14 41.84 9.55
C PRO A 637 4.15 40.72 9.91
N LYS A 638 2.84 40.88 9.66
CA LYS A 638 1.82 39.83 9.84
C LYS A 638 1.68 38.90 8.63
N GLU A 639 2.28 39.21 7.49
CA GLU A 639 2.28 38.36 6.28
C GLU A 639 2.85 36.97 6.58
N ALA A 640 3.89 36.88 7.41
CA ALA A 640 4.49 35.63 7.86
C ALA A 640 3.51 34.75 8.67
N SER A 641 2.54 35.35 9.37
CA SER A 641 1.53 34.66 10.18
C SER A 641 0.21 34.39 9.44
N ARG A 642 0.05 34.89 8.21
CA ARG A 642 -1.24 34.92 7.47
C ARG A 642 -1.36 33.88 6.34
N ARG A 643 -0.30 33.17 5.98
CA ARG A 643 -0.24 32.30 4.78
C ARG A 643 -1.14 31.05 4.86
N GLY A 644 -2.44 31.22 4.59
CA GLY A 644 -3.32 30.14 4.15
C GLY A 644 -2.92 29.67 2.74
N THR A 645 -2.89 28.36 2.50
CA THR A 645 -2.27 27.78 1.28
C THR A 645 -2.89 28.28 -0.03
N ARG A 646 -4.20 28.59 -0.05
CA ARG A 646 -4.88 29.18 -1.21
C ARG A 646 -4.29 30.53 -1.65
N GLN A 647 -3.83 31.35 -0.70
CA GLN A 647 -3.23 32.65 -0.99
C GLN A 647 -1.82 32.50 -1.61
N VAL A 648 -1.08 31.47 -1.18
CA VAL A 648 0.23 31.13 -1.76
C VAL A 648 0.07 30.61 -3.20
N TRP A 649 -0.96 29.80 -3.46
CA TRP A 649 -1.25 29.28 -4.80
C TRP A 649 -1.62 30.39 -5.80
N HIS A 650 -2.54 31.30 -5.46
CA HIS A 650 -2.87 32.42 -6.35
C HIS A 650 -1.64 33.30 -6.65
N GLN A 651 -0.75 33.51 -5.68
CA GLN A 651 0.48 34.29 -5.88
C GLN A 651 1.50 33.58 -6.79
N ALA A 652 1.63 32.25 -6.68
CA ALA A 652 2.47 31.47 -7.59
C ALA A 652 1.91 31.46 -9.02
N GLU A 653 0.59 31.47 -9.17
CA GLU A 653 -0.09 31.57 -10.47
C GLU A 653 0.04 32.98 -11.08
N GLU A 654 -0.14 34.04 -10.28
CA GLU A 654 0.08 35.44 -10.68
C GLU A 654 1.53 35.68 -11.14
N ASP A 655 2.52 35.15 -10.39
CA ASP A 655 3.94 35.24 -10.74
C ASP A 655 4.28 34.45 -12.01
N ALA A 656 3.80 33.21 -12.14
CA ALA A 656 3.98 32.41 -13.35
C ALA A 656 3.38 33.09 -14.59
N GLN A 657 2.21 33.73 -14.45
CA GLN A 657 1.60 34.52 -15.51
C GLN A 657 2.40 35.81 -15.81
N ALA A 658 2.95 36.48 -14.80
CA ALA A 658 3.78 37.67 -15.00
C ALA A 658 5.08 37.32 -15.75
N GLN A 659 5.76 36.25 -15.34
CA GLN A 659 6.96 35.74 -16.02
C GLN A 659 6.67 35.27 -17.44
N ALA A 660 5.54 34.61 -17.68
CA ALA A 660 5.09 34.26 -19.03
C ALA A 660 4.87 35.49 -19.91
N ARG A 661 4.31 36.59 -19.38
CA ARG A 661 4.15 37.86 -20.12
C ARG A 661 5.48 38.57 -20.39
N LEU A 662 6.43 38.53 -19.45
CA LEU A 662 7.77 39.12 -19.61
C LEU A 662 8.65 38.41 -20.65
N PHE A 663 8.39 37.12 -20.91
CA PHE A 663 9.19 36.30 -21.82
C PHE A 663 8.41 35.71 -23.01
N SER A 664 7.16 36.16 -23.23
CA SER A 664 6.45 35.90 -24.49
C SER A 664 7.14 36.64 -25.64
N PRO A 665 7.30 36.03 -26.82
CA PRO A 665 7.53 36.81 -28.04
C PRO A 665 6.31 37.72 -28.29
N LEU A 666 6.60 38.92 -28.82
CA LEU A 666 5.63 39.86 -29.41
C LEU A 666 5.59 39.65 -30.93
#